data_AF-A0A653CCB4-F1
#
_entry.id   AF-A0A653CCB4-F1
#
_cell.length_a   1.000
_cell.length_b   1.000
_cell.length_c   1.000
_cell.angle_alpha   90.00
_cell.angle_beta   90.00
_cell.angle_gamma   90.00
#
_symmetry.space_group_name_H-M   'P 1'
#
loop_
_entity.id
_entity.type
_entity.pdbx_description
1 polymer ?
#
loop_
_entity_poly.entity_id
_entity_poly.type
_entity_poly.pdbx_seq_one_letter_code
_entity_poly.pdbx_strand_id
1 'polypeptide(L)'
;MIVWWLLVLIAPLTYGRRSEDKCLDDAEVTPKKYFNFNGSSQWIKVDTSSRVTHQLVSHIFYIYVKEVLGYPKILINQYEDDFQIEYVMERLSDAQETVPNATVNLEVWASPDYDTLSKELVRESGNIGPPGRFGWFIPKGFDEPIKQYYSKHLWDNRIAEVHWSFFIDRRQAKKFDIEPELLDSLIESNRYNREHSENGNYICPPSHCLRGVYTPPQCQEKSCAMLLAPDFNSTSFLIDQIDETGLLVKVVWLGDKLKKTLKDLKIAYRNSPDRGIIFFHWHPSDIVLRQDDFISVQFKDNEMYNFTHKNTTGYKYEMHRLVKMSWGKVQEHAYPLYVGLRHFKFSEQDYQYLLSSYEMHPEKSVNQIACDWMRKNIDTWERWKVTAAKAVIYIGGIFPLTSSSYNGSAISRAAASAVMAVNRNKTILQDYQLSLLVTDGRCSPDLVMKNFIDFIVLSDYYTKLAGVLGPACSETVEPIAGVSKHYHVLVISYSAEGASFSDRKKYPYFFRTIGENQHYKHVYMSLFKKFNWRRVAALTEDGQKYTEYISLMQEDLEREKIKFIANKKFPRERKTEDMRWHLEDLKSKRARIIIADVVDDVARVVMCEAYKMEMTAKQGYVWFLPVWLNSTWYNTDLLNVNGSEAVNCTTKQMIDAITGYFAMTHAYYAPDDAMMQENITVGQWKQKYKRWTDVNAYAGFAYDAIWTYALALNNLSQTDPEAMSQLHKENTTNKLVRLVEETDFYGVSGRIKFRGGPSRFSVIDIMQWYEGELHIVGNFYPNLTDNKPEIRGGNLTFNHSAVRWFTPDGKVPQDGALPPPSCAVSTLADVFDVECQTAIIILNVIVAGMLLITVVGVCYYMKTKYDKKVEKTKSYIRSLGLPFDMHSDLDKWEIHRECVCINRKLGEGAFGTVYGGEADLPGKGWTAVAVKTLKV
;
A
#
# COMPACT_ATOMS: atom_id res chain seq x y z
N MET A 1 -23.16 -62.13 -14.20
CA MET A 1 -22.32 -60.93 -14.43
C MET A 1 -23.25 -59.72 -14.40
N ILE A 2 -22.88 -58.63 -13.71
CA ILE A 2 -23.73 -57.47 -13.32
C ILE A 2 -24.44 -57.65 -11.96
N VAL A 3 -23.70 -57.91 -10.87
CA VAL A 3 -24.13 -57.58 -9.48
C VAL A 3 -22.93 -57.29 -8.56
N TRP A 4 -21.83 -56.73 -9.08
CA TRP A 4 -20.59 -56.54 -8.29
C TRP A 4 -19.98 -55.14 -8.35
N TRP A 5 -20.75 -54.12 -8.75
CA TRP A 5 -20.25 -52.75 -8.94
C TRP A 5 -21.08 -51.63 -8.31
N LEU A 6 -22.02 -51.93 -7.40
CA LEU A 6 -22.91 -50.91 -6.81
C LEU A 6 -22.96 -50.85 -5.28
N LEU A 7 -22.02 -51.47 -4.56
CA LEU A 7 -21.99 -51.51 -3.08
C LEU A 7 -20.67 -50.98 -2.46
N VAL A 8 -20.06 -49.95 -3.04
CA VAL A 8 -18.84 -49.30 -2.48
C VAL A 8 -19.04 -47.80 -2.17
N LEU A 9 -20.24 -47.22 -2.34
CA LEU A 9 -20.41 -45.75 -2.25
C LEU A 9 -21.30 -45.20 -1.13
N ILE A 10 -21.68 -45.99 -0.11
CA ILE A 10 -22.38 -45.43 1.06
C ILE A 10 -21.94 -46.16 2.35
N ALA A 11 -20.79 -45.75 2.87
CA ALA A 11 -20.52 -45.80 4.30
C ALA A 11 -20.02 -44.40 4.68
N PRO A 12 -20.71 -43.65 5.55
CA PRO A 12 -20.11 -42.45 6.10
C PRO A 12 -18.97 -42.91 6.99
N LEU A 13 -17.75 -42.84 6.47
CA LEU A 13 -16.54 -42.75 7.28
C LEU A 13 -16.62 -41.44 8.07
N THR A 14 -17.41 -41.43 9.15
CA THR A 14 -17.17 -40.54 10.28
C THR A 14 -16.00 -41.12 11.08
N TYR A 15 -14.86 -41.32 10.42
CA TYR A 15 -13.58 -41.19 11.08
C TYR A 15 -13.28 -39.69 11.02
N GLY A 16 -13.90 -38.96 11.94
CA GLY A 16 -13.48 -37.60 12.23
C GLY A 16 -12.00 -37.68 12.52
N ARG A 17 -11.20 -37.11 11.61
CA ARG A 17 -9.81 -36.76 11.87
C ARG A 17 -9.87 -35.73 12.99
N ARG A 18 -9.95 -36.20 14.23
CA ARG A 18 -9.92 -35.38 15.43
C ARG A 18 -8.56 -34.70 15.37
N SER A 19 -8.56 -33.41 15.07
CA SER A 19 -7.39 -32.55 15.16
C SER A 19 -6.68 -32.86 16.48
N GLU A 20 -5.48 -33.42 16.44
CA GLU A 20 -4.67 -33.74 17.63
C GLU A 20 -4.26 -32.48 18.42
N ASP A 21 -4.59 -31.28 17.95
CA ASP A 21 -3.95 -30.03 18.38
C ASP A 21 -4.78 -29.05 19.23
N LYS A 22 -5.99 -29.42 19.70
CA LYS A 22 -6.81 -28.52 20.53
C LYS A 22 -7.27 -29.18 21.84
N CYS A 23 -6.89 -28.59 22.96
CA CYS A 23 -7.22 -29.06 24.30
C CYS A 23 -8.57 -28.53 24.80
N LEU A 24 -8.81 -27.23 24.72
CA LEU A 24 -10.01 -26.56 25.24
C LEU A 24 -11.12 -26.51 24.17
N ASP A 25 -12.36 -26.72 24.60
CA ASP A 25 -13.53 -26.70 23.72
C ASP A 25 -14.03 -25.26 23.41
N ASP A 26 -13.37 -24.24 23.96
CA ASP A 26 -13.74 -22.83 23.80
C ASP A 26 -13.55 -22.29 22.38
N ALA A 27 -14.25 -21.18 22.08
CA ALA A 27 -14.08 -20.45 20.82
C ALA A 27 -12.60 -20.04 20.64
N GLU A 28 -12.08 -20.19 19.42
CA GLU A 28 -10.71 -19.80 19.09
C GLU A 28 -10.51 -18.31 19.38
N VAL A 29 -9.39 -17.96 20.03
CA VAL A 29 -9.10 -16.57 20.39
C VAL A 29 -8.78 -15.77 19.14
N THR A 30 -9.65 -14.78 18.84
CA THR A 30 -9.46 -13.80 17.77
C THR A 30 -9.33 -12.39 18.38
N PRO A 31 -8.39 -11.55 17.92
CA PRO A 31 -7.41 -11.83 16.87
C PRO A 31 -6.25 -12.66 17.44
N LYS A 32 -5.62 -13.49 16.60
CA LYS A 32 -4.38 -14.16 16.99
C LYS A 32 -3.30 -13.10 17.25
N LYS A 33 -2.53 -13.32 18.32
CA LYS A 33 -1.43 -12.44 18.72
C LYS A 33 -0.11 -13.04 18.25
N TYR A 34 0.83 -12.18 17.91
CA TYR A 34 2.14 -12.59 17.43
C TYR A 34 3.22 -11.84 18.20
N PHE A 35 4.28 -12.56 18.59
CA PHE A 35 5.45 -11.95 19.20
C PHE A 35 6.32 -11.39 18.08
N ASN A 36 6.35 -10.06 17.95
CA ASN A 36 7.05 -9.40 16.84
C ASN A 36 8.33 -8.71 17.32
N PHE A 37 9.45 -9.12 16.74
CA PHE A 37 10.77 -8.57 17.04
C PHE A 37 11.54 -8.40 15.73
N ASN A 38 12.26 -7.28 15.57
CA ASN A 38 12.94 -6.88 14.33
C ASN A 38 12.09 -7.03 13.06
N GLY A 39 10.83 -6.57 13.13
CA GLY A 39 9.91 -6.55 12.00
C GLY A 39 9.40 -7.93 11.55
N SER A 40 9.59 -9.00 12.34
CA SER A 40 9.12 -10.34 12.01
C SER A 40 8.51 -11.06 13.21
N SER A 41 7.49 -11.91 12.96
CA SER A 41 6.89 -12.75 13.99
C SER A 41 7.81 -13.91 14.34
N GLN A 42 8.13 -13.99 15.61
CA GLN A 42 9.04 -14.94 16.22
C GLN A 42 8.29 -16.04 16.97
N TRP A 43 9.00 -17.14 17.20
CA TRP A 43 8.53 -18.24 18.03
C TRP A 43 8.77 -17.94 19.50
N ILE A 44 7.73 -18.15 20.32
CA ILE A 44 7.87 -18.22 21.78
C ILE A 44 8.47 -19.59 22.10
N LYS A 45 9.71 -19.61 22.56
CA LYS A 45 10.44 -20.81 22.95
C LYS A 45 10.35 -20.97 24.47
N VAL A 46 9.61 -21.96 24.94
CA VAL A 46 9.47 -22.27 26.36
C VAL A 46 10.49 -23.35 26.72
N ASP A 47 11.42 -23.03 27.60
CA ASP A 47 12.35 -24.02 28.13
C ASP A 47 11.65 -24.93 29.13
N THR A 48 12.01 -26.20 29.09
CA THR A 48 11.65 -27.20 30.10
C THR A 48 12.84 -28.12 30.36
N SER A 49 12.80 -28.89 31.44
CA SER A 49 13.87 -29.82 31.80
C SER A 49 13.42 -31.27 31.91
N SER A 50 14.31 -32.18 32.30
CA SER A 50 13.96 -33.59 32.59
C SER A 50 13.04 -33.74 33.80
N ARG A 51 12.89 -32.69 34.64
CA ARG A 51 12.02 -32.71 35.82
C ARG A 51 10.55 -32.75 35.43
N VAL A 52 9.81 -33.72 35.98
CA VAL A 52 8.38 -33.93 35.72
C VAL A 52 7.54 -32.68 36.06
N THR A 53 7.84 -31.99 37.16
CA THR A 53 7.16 -30.73 37.55
C THR A 53 7.29 -29.69 36.44
N HIS A 54 8.51 -29.49 35.97
CA HIS A 54 8.84 -28.48 34.97
C HIS A 54 8.19 -28.82 33.63
N GLN A 55 8.16 -30.09 33.24
CA GLN A 55 7.47 -30.54 32.03
C GLN A 55 5.97 -30.28 32.11
N LEU A 56 5.31 -30.65 33.21
CA LEU A 56 3.87 -30.46 33.39
C LEU A 56 3.51 -28.98 33.35
N VAL A 57 4.25 -28.13 34.08
CA VAL A 57 4.04 -26.69 34.12
C VAL A 57 4.27 -26.04 32.75
N SER A 58 5.33 -26.41 32.03
CA SER A 58 5.61 -25.90 30.68
C SER A 58 4.56 -26.32 29.66
N HIS A 59 4.00 -27.53 29.75
CA HIS A 59 2.90 -27.96 28.88
C HIS A 59 1.58 -27.25 29.21
N ILE A 60 1.28 -26.99 30.48
CA ILE A 60 0.12 -26.18 30.87
C ILE A 60 0.27 -24.75 30.33
N PHE A 61 1.45 -24.16 30.46
CA PHE A 61 1.73 -22.83 29.92
C PHE A 61 1.65 -22.81 28.39
N TYR A 62 2.10 -23.86 27.70
CA TYR A 62 1.97 -24.00 26.26
C TYR A 62 0.50 -23.93 25.83
N ILE A 63 -0.38 -24.70 26.46
CA ILE A 63 -1.82 -24.69 26.18
C ILE A 63 -2.41 -23.31 26.51
N TYR A 64 -2.06 -22.73 27.65
CA TYR A 64 -2.52 -21.39 28.06
C TYR A 64 -2.14 -20.30 27.05
N VAL A 65 -0.89 -20.27 26.59
CA VAL A 65 -0.43 -19.25 25.63
C VAL A 65 -1.05 -19.46 24.25
N LYS A 66 -1.17 -20.71 23.80
CA LYS A 66 -1.70 -21.05 22.47
C LYS A 66 -3.21 -20.84 22.38
N GLU A 67 -3.96 -21.37 23.34
CA GLU A 67 -5.43 -21.47 23.27
C GLU A 67 -6.15 -20.38 24.08
N VAL A 68 -5.55 -19.85 25.15
CA VAL A 68 -6.18 -18.81 26.00
C VAL A 68 -5.69 -17.40 25.65
N LEU A 69 -4.38 -17.21 25.43
CA LEU A 69 -3.84 -15.90 25.06
C LEU A 69 -3.87 -15.64 23.55
N GLY A 70 -3.94 -16.69 22.73
CA GLY A 70 -4.06 -16.64 21.27
C GLY A 70 -2.73 -16.50 20.52
N TYR A 71 -1.61 -16.97 21.06
CA TYR A 71 -0.30 -16.95 20.38
C TYR A 71 -0.02 -18.29 19.69
N PRO A 72 -0.11 -18.38 18.35
CA PRO A 72 -0.02 -19.66 17.65
C PRO A 72 1.43 -20.18 17.52
N LYS A 73 2.44 -19.29 17.50
CA LYS A 73 3.85 -19.65 17.34
C LYS A 73 4.52 -19.85 18.70
N ILE A 74 4.30 -21.03 19.26
CA ILE A 74 4.91 -21.45 20.52
C ILE A 74 5.46 -22.88 20.38
N LEU A 75 6.61 -23.13 21.00
CA LEU A 75 7.25 -24.44 21.06
C LEU A 75 7.88 -24.66 22.44
N ILE A 76 8.11 -25.92 22.80
CA ILE A 76 8.78 -26.32 24.03
C ILE A 76 10.14 -26.92 23.65
N ASN A 77 11.22 -26.42 24.27
CA ASN A 77 12.56 -26.96 24.15
C ASN A 77 12.94 -27.66 25.45
N GLN A 78 13.43 -28.89 25.37
CA GLN A 78 13.88 -29.65 26.55
C GLN A 78 15.40 -29.62 26.65
N TYR A 79 15.91 -29.27 27.83
CA TYR A 79 17.34 -29.28 28.18
C TYR A 79 17.57 -30.08 29.47
N GLU A 80 18.82 -30.46 29.75
CA GLU A 80 19.17 -31.02 31.06
C GLU A 80 19.16 -29.93 32.14
N ASP A 81 18.75 -30.29 33.36
CA ASP A 81 18.74 -29.38 34.52
C ASP A 81 19.95 -29.64 35.41
N ASP A 82 20.86 -28.68 35.49
CA ASP A 82 22.01 -28.71 36.39
C ASP A 82 21.78 -27.87 37.66
N PHE A 83 20.59 -27.27 37.80
CA PHE A 83 20.23 -26.39 38.90
C PHE A 83 21.20 -25.20 39.06
N GLN A 84 21.77 -24.74 37.93
CA GLN A 84 22.60 -23.55 37.86
C GLN A 84 21.87 -22.47 37.06
N ILE A 85 21.70 -21.31 37.67
CA ILE A 85 20.92 -20.21 37.11
C ILE A 85 21.66 -19.55 35.94
N GLU A 86 22.98 -19.60 35.92
CA GLU A 86 23.86 -18.98 34.93
C GLU A 86 23.60 -19.51 33.52
N TYR A 87 23.45 -20.83 33.35
CA TYR A 87 23.15 -21.40 32.03
C TYR A 87 21.74 -21.07 31.56
N VAL A 88 20.78 -20.92 32.48
CA VAL A 88 19.44 -20.46 32.14
C VAL A 88 19.48 -18.99 31.70
N MET A 89 20.25 -18.16 32.40
CA MET A 89 20.48 -16.76 32.04
C MET A 89 21.15 -16.64 30.68
N GLU A 90 22.17 -17.43 30.38
CA GLU A 90 22.83 -17.44 29.07
C GLU A 90 21.86 -17.79 27.95
N ARG A 91 20.95 -18.75 28.16
CA ARG A 91 19.95 -19.12 27.15
C ARG A 91 18.82 -18.12 26.98
N LEU A 92 18.48 -17.34 28.02
CA LEU A 92 17.43 -16.32 28.01
C LEU A 92 17.96 -14.93 27.63
N SER A 93 19.27 -14.71 27.76
CA SER A 93 19.95 -13.47 27.39
C SER A 93 20.47 -13.55 25.96
N ASP A 94 20.64 -12.39 25.36
CA ASP A 94 21.22 -12.27 24.04
C ASP A 94 22.14 -11.05 24.00
N ALA A 95 23.28 -11.22 23.34
CA ALA A 95 24.30 -10.19 23.18
C ALA A 95 24.25 -9.47 21.82
N GLN A 96 23.44 -9.95 20.86
CA GLN A 96 23.48 -9.52 19.45
C GLN A 96 22.13 -8.99 18.90
N GLU A 97 21.19 -8.61 19.76
CA GLU A 97 19.81 -8.22 19.40
C GLU A 97 19.08 -9.25 18.51
N THR A 98 19.30 -10.54 18.77
CA THR A 98 18.63 -11.68 18.15
C THR A 98 17.71 -12.40 19.13
N VAL A 99 16.82 -13.26 18.62
CA VAL A 99 15.94 -14.04 19.50
C VAL A 99 16.77 -15.14 20.19
N PRO A 100 16.83 -15.16 21.53
CA PRO A 100 17.61 -16.14 22.28
C PRO A 100 17.14 -17.59 22.07
N ASN A 101 17.92 -18.55 22.56
CA ASN A 101 17.59 -19.97 22.50
C ASN A 101 16.32 -20.31 23.30
N ALA A 102 16.07 -19.56 24.37
CA ALA A 102 14.89 -19.63 25.21
C ALA A 102 14.24 -18.25 25.31
N THR A 103 12.91 -18.17 25.27
CA THR A 103 12.19 -16.91 25.54
C THR A 103 11.62 -16.84 26.94
N VAL A 104 11.20 -18.00 27.48
CA VAL A 104 10.59 -18.13 28.80
C VAL A 104 11.06 -19.43 29.45
N ASN A 105 11.37 -19.39 30.74
CA ASN A 105 11.57 -20.56 31.60
C ASN A 105 10.72 -20.37 32.85
N LEU A 106 9.98 -21.40 33.26
CA LEU A 106 8.93 -21.26 34.28
C LEU A 106 9.35 -21.71 35.68
N GLU A 107 10.38 -22.55 35.80
CA GLU A 107 10.74 -23.23 37.04
C GLU A 107 12.25 -23.16 37.31
N VAL A 108 12.80 -21.94 37.26
CA VAL A 108 14.22 -21.66 37.55
C VAL A 108 14.46 -21.69 39.05
N TRP A 109 15.49 -22.40 39.50
CA TRP A 109 15.88 -22.44 40.90
C TRP A 109 16.77 -21.25 41.23
N ALA A 110 16.22 -20.27 41.95
CA ALA A 110 16.96 -19.10 42.40
C ALA A 110 17.22 -19.18 43.91
N SER A 111 18.45 -18.89 44.32
CA SER A 111 18.80 -18.72 45.73
C SER A 111 17.96 -17.58 46.36
N PRO A 112 17.64 -17.63 47.67
CA PRO A 112 16.98 -16.53 48.38
C PRO A 112 17.63 -15.17 48.10
N ASP A 113 18.96 -15.10 48.10
CA ASP A 113 19.74 -13.87 47.99
C ASP A 113 20.05 -13.45 46.55
N TYR A 114 19.61 -14.24 45.56
CA TYR A 114 19.87 -13.94 44.16
C TYR A 114 18.98 -12.80 43.67
N ASP A 115 19.56 -11.61 43.43
CA ASP A 115 18.93 -10.52 42.68
C ASP A 115 19.44 -10.52 41.24
N THR A 116 18.52 -10.38 40.30
CA THR A 116 18.85 -10.31 38.86
C THR A 116 19.54 -8.98 38.56
N LEU A 117 20.87 -8.98 38.49
CA LEU A 117 21.66 -7.77 38.20
C LEU A 117 21.39 -7.20 36.79
N SER A 118 21.04 -8.05 35.83
CA SER A 118 20.82 -7.68 34.42
C SER A 118 19.33 -7.67 34.03
N LYS A 119 18.53 -6.86 34.73
CA LYS A 119 17.07 -6.78 34.51
C LYS A 119 16.71 -6.41 33.06
N GLU A 120 17.58 -5.74 32.32
CA GLU A 120 17.33 -5.40 30.90
C GLU A 120 17.33 -6.62 29.97
N LEU A 121 18.19 -7.61 30.23
CA LEU A 121 18.33 -8.80 29.38
C LEU A 121 17.38 -9.91 29.78
N VAL A 122 17.27 -10.18 31.09
CA VAL A 122 16.39 -11.23 31.64
C VAL A 122 15.57 -10.64 32.77
N ARG A 123 14.26 -10.87 32.72
CA ARG A 123 13.28 -10.37 33.69
C ARG A 123 12.72 -11.51 34.52
N GLU A 124 12.82 -11.38 35.83
CA GLU A 124 12.10 -12.23 36.78
C GLU A 124 10.60 -11.82 36.81
N SER A 125 9.71 -12.77 36.51
CA SER A 125 8.26 -12.61 36.47
C SER A 125 7.55 -13.12 37.74
N GLY A 126 8.32 -13.29 38.82
CA GLY A 126 7.88 -13.77 40.14
C GLY A 126 7.84 -15.29 40.27
N ASN A 127 7.41 -15.76 41.44
CA ASN A 127 7.39 -17.19 41.78
C ASN A 127 6.29 -17.96 41.03
N ILE A 128 6.59 -19.20 40.62
CA ILE A 128 5.62 -20.11 39.98
C ILE A 128 4.80 -20.90 41.01
N GLY A 129 5.41 -21.29 42.11
CA GLY A 129 4.84 -22.27 43.04
C GLY A 129 5.60 -22.36 44.37
N PRO A 130 5.47 -23.48 45.11
CA PRO A 130 6.17 -23.66 46.37
C PRO A 130 7.70 -23.68 46.17
N PRO A 131 8.49 -23.28 47.18
CA PRO A 131 9.95 -23.28 47.08
C PRO A 131 10.50 -24.70 46.93
N GLY A 132 11.60 -24.82 46.19
CA GLY A 132 12.33 -26.06 45.99
C GLY A 132 13.47 -26.20 46.99
N ARG A 133 13.80 -27.42 47.41
CA ARG A 133 15.06 -27.68 48.15
C ARG A 133 15.60 -29.07 47.89
N PHE A 134 16.92 -29.22 47.98
CA PHE A 134 17.56 -30.52 48.07
C PHE A 134 17.47 -31.08 49.50
N GLY A 135 17.47 -32.41 49.62
CA GLY A 135 17.39 -33.06 50.91
C GLY A 135 17.73 -34.54 50.85
N TRP A 136 18.11 -35.08 52.01
CA TRP A 136 18.21 -36.51 52.22
C TRP A 136 16.89 -36.96 52.85
N PHE A 137 16.28 -37.97 52.26
CA PHE A 137 14.93 -38.40 52.63
C PHE A 137 14.93 -39.86 53.05
N ILE A 138 14.15 -40.14 54.09
CA ILE A 138 13.92 -41.48 54.60
C ILE A 138 12.42 -41.73 54.57
N PRO A 139 11.92 -42.74 53.83
CA PRO A 139 10.48 -42.98 53.78
C PRO A 139 9.94 -43.37 55.17
N LYS A 140 8.79 -42.82 55.59
CA LYS A 140 8.18 -43.14 56.91
C LYS A 140 7.82 -44.60 57.12
N GLY A 141 7.78 -45.42 56.07
CA GLY A 141 7.64 -46.88 56.20
C GLY A 141 8.91 -47.61 56.65
N PHE A 142 10.06 -46.93 56.65
CA PHE A 142 11.40 -47.47 56.92
C PHE A 142 12.18 -46.61 57.93
N ASP A 143 11.45 -45.93 58.82
CA ASP A 143 11.99 -45.01 59.84
C ASP A 143 12.18 -45.66 61.22
N GLU A 144 11.89 -46.95 61.36
CA GLU A 144 12.01 -47.69 62.62
C GLU A 144 13.44 -47.60 63.23
N PRO A 145 14.54 -47.66 62.46
CA PRO A 145 15.88 -47.38 63.00
C PRO A 145 16.01 -46.02 63.72
N ILE A 146 15.31 -45.01 63.22
CA ILE A 146 15.31 -43.64 63.77
C ILE A 146 14.42 -43.59 65.01
N LYS A 147 13.21 -44.15 64.93
CA LYS A 147 12.28 -44.24 66.06
C LYS A 147 12.93 -44.93 67.24
N GLN A 148 13.62 -46.05 67.03
CA GLN A 148 14.36 -46.76 68.08
C GLN A 148 15.44 -45.87 68.74
N TYR A 149 16.18 -45.08 67.96
CA TYR A 149 17.22 -44.19 68.47
C TYR A 149 16.64 -43.06 69.34
N TYR A 150 15.59 -42.39 68.87
CA TYR A 150 14.98 -41.24 69.56
C TYR A 150 13.91 -41.60 70.60
N SER A 151 13.36 -42.81 70.58
CA SER A 151 12.35 -43.30 71.56
C SER A 151 12.84 -43.23 73.01
N LYS A 152 14.16 -43.23 73.24
CA LYS A 152 14.76 -43.03 74.55
C LYS A 152 14.61 -41.59 75.08
N HIS A 153 14.28 -40.62 74.22
CA HIS A 153 14.35 -39.19 74.51
C HIS A 153 13.07 -38.40 74.17
N LEU A 154 12.16 -38.93 73.35
CA LEU A 154 10.93 -38.25 72.90
C LEU A 154 9.71 -39.19 72.96
N TRP A 155 8.55 -38.67 73.40
CA TRP A 155 7.32 -39.43 73.65
C TRP A 155 6.30 -39.32 72.49
N ASP A 156 6.71 -38.79 71.33
CA ASP A 156 5.82 -38.54 70.19
C ASP A 156 6.32 -39.27 68.93
N ASN A 157 5.43 -40.00 68.26
CA ASN A 157 5.69 -40.73 67.01
C ASN A 157 5.85 -39.81 65.78
N ARG A 158 5.90 -38.49 65.97
CA ARG A 158 5.94 -37.47 64.91
C ARG A 158 7.36 -36.95 64.62
N ILE A 159 8.31 -37.86 64.37
CA ILE A 159 9.65 -37.47 63.91
C ILE A 159 9.53 -37.06 62.43
N ALA A 160 9.66 -35.76 62.15
CA ALA A 160 9.69 -35.23 60.79
C ALA A 160 11.13 -35.00 60.29
N GLU A 161 12.08 -34.85 61.21
CA GLU A 161 13.44 -34.40 60.90
C GLU A 161 14.47 -35.12 61.77
N VAL A 162 15.64 -35.42 61.20
CA VAL A 162 16.77 -36.07 61.88
C VAL A 162 18.04 -35.27 61.64
N HIS A 163 18.86 -35.11 62.67
CA HIS A 163 20.13 -34.42 62.52
C HIS A 163 21.16 -35.30 61.80
N TRP A 164 21.94 -34.72 60.88
CA TRP A 164 22.93 -35.45 60.07
C TRP A 164 23.95 -36.26 60.89
N SER A 165 24.27 -35.81 62.11
CA SER A 165 25.19 -36.51 63.02
C SER A 165 24.77 -37.95 63.36
N PHE A 166 23.51 -38.32 63.12
CA PHE A 166 23.03 -39.70 63.22
C PHE A 166 23.87 -40.66 62.38
N PHE A 167 24.39 -40.22 61.22
CA PHE A 167 25.19 -41.05 60.31
C PHE A 167 26.69 -41.06 60.62
N ILE A 168 27.12 -40.44 61.73
CA ILE A 168 28.49 -40.58 62.26
C ILE A 168 28.60 -41.84 63.13
N ASP A 169 27.52 -42.24 63.81
CA ASP A 169 27.52 -43.46 64.61
C ASP A 169 27.44 -44.71 63.71
N ARG A 170 28.50 -45.53 63.74
CA ARG A 170 28.60 -46.79 63.01
C ARG A 170 27.43 -47.72 63.26
N ARG A 171 26.89 -47.79 64.48
CA ARG A 171 25.76 -48.69 64.81
C ARG A 171 24.48 -48.26 64.10
N GLN A 172 24.29 -46.96 63.92
CA GLN A 172 23.14 -46.41 63.22
C GLN A 172 23.34 -46.48 61.70
N ALA A 173 24.49 -46.05 61.18
CA ALA A 173 24.78 -46.06 59.76
C ALA A 173 24.65 -47.47 59.12
N LYS A 174 25.07 -48.52 59.84
CA LYS A 174 24.95 -49.92 59.37
C LYS A 174 23.49 -50.34 59.09
N LYS A 175 22.50 -49.77 59.79
CA LYS A 175 21.07 -50.09 59.56
C LYS A 175 20.56 -49.60 58.20
N PHE A 176 21.30 -48.70 57.54
CA PHE A 176 21.00 -48.13 56.23
C PHE A 176 21.93 -48.66 55.12
N ASP A 177 22.69 -49.74 55.38
CA ASP A 177 23.51 -50.41 54.38
C ASP A 177 22.68 -51.38 53.52
N ILE A 178 23.05 -51.55 52.25
CA ILE A 178 22.39 -52.47 51.32
C ILE A 178 23.16 -53.79 51.26
N GLU A 179 22.43 -54.92 51.22
CA GLU A 179 23.05 -56.24 51.16
C GLU A 179 23.86 -56.42 49.86
N PRO A 180 25.05 -57.06 49.90
CA PRO A 180 25.96 -57.14 48.75
C PRO A 180 25.33 -57.73 47.48
N GLU A 181 24.50 -58.76 47.61
CA GLU A 181 23.81 -59.43 46.50
C GLU A 181 22.84 -58.48 45.78
N LEU A 182 22.10 -57.67 46.55
CA LEU A 182 21.19 -56.67 46.02
C LEU A 182 21.98 -55.50 45.42
N LEU A 183 23.08 -55.09 46.06
CA LEU A 183 23.95 -54.02 45.58
C LEU A 183 24.59 -54.36 44.23
N ASP A 184 25.07 -55.59 44.03
CA ASP A 184 25.63 -56.02 42.74
C ASP A 184 24.57 -55.96 41.62
N SER A 185 23.33 -56.37 41.90
CA SER A 185 22.23 -56.25 40.94
C SER A 185 21.91 -54.80 40.56
N LEU A 186 21.99 -53.88 41.53
CA LEU A 186 21.79 -52.45 41.30
C LEU A 186 22.90 -51.89 40.42
N ILE A 187 24.17 -52.19 40.75
CA ILE A 187 25.34 -51.73 40.00
C ILE A 187 25.32 -52.21 38.55
N GLU A 188 24.96 -53.47 38.30
CA GLU A 188 24.82 -54.00 36.94
C GLU A 188 23.72 -53.28 36.15
N SER A 189 22.61 -52.93 36.83
CA SER A 189 21.53 -52.17 36.21
C SER A 189 21.90 -50.72 35.91
N ASN A 190 22.95 -50.14 36.50
CA ASN A 190 23.33 -48.72 36.35
C ASN A 190 24.39 -48.44 35.26
N ARG A 191 24.60 -49.38 34.33
CA ARG A 191 25.48 -49.16 33.18
C ARG A 191 24.82 -48.24 32.15
N TYR A 192 25.60 -47.37 31.53
CA TYR A 192 25.14 -46.65 30.34
C TYR A 192 24.85 -47.64 29.21
N ASN A 193 23.61 -47.71 28.75
CA ASN A 193 23.31 -48.27 27.43
C ASN A 193 23.67 -47.23 26.37
N ARG A 194 24.96 -47.02 26.11
CA ARG A 194 25.39 -46.42 24.83
C ARG A 194 25.71 -47.58 23.92
N GLU A 195 24.95 -47.71 22.83
CA GLU A 195 25.04 -48.81 21.87
C GLU A 195 26.46 -49.06 21.29
N HIS A 196 27.47 -48.21 21.51
CA HIS A 196 28.78 -48.33 20.87
C HIS A 196 29.98 -47.97 21.80
N SER A 197 30.08 -48.55 23.00
CA SER A 197 31.32 -48.49 23.79
C SER A 197 31.57 -49.81 24.50
N GLU A 198 32.61 -50.54 24.09
CA GLU A 198 33.10 -51.77 24.74
C GLU A 198 33.55 -51.54 26.20
N ASN A 199 33.69 -50.29 26.62
CA ASN A 199 33.89 -49.92 28.02
C ASN A 199 32.53 -49.53 28.64
N GLY A 200 31.97 -50.43 29.45
CA GLY A 200 30.75 -50.22 30.22
C GLY A 200 30.89 -49.08 31.23
N ASN A 201 30.73 -47.84 30.77
CA ASN A 201 30.83 -46.64 31.60
C ASN A 201 29.65 -46.56 32.58
N TYR A 202 29.94 -46.24 33.83
CA TYR A 202 28.95 -46.02 34.90
C TYR A 202 28.52 -44.55 34.93
N ILE A 203 27.37 -44.25 35.56
CA ILE A 203 26.85 -42.88 35.73
C ILE A 203 27.86 -41.97 36.45
N CYS A 204 28.53 -42.50 37.48
CA CYS A 204 29.66 -41.83 38.12
C CYS A 204 30.98 -42.20 37.39
N PRO A 205 31.82 -41.21 37.04
CA PRO A 205 33.10 -41.45 36.36
C PRO A 205 34.10 -42.25 37.23
N PRO A 206 34.94 -43.09 36.62
CA PRO A 206 35.88 -43.95 37.34
C PRO A 206 36.98 -43.20 38.11
N SER A 207 37.18 -41.91 37.84
CA SER A 207 38.10 -41.05 38.61
C SER A 207 37.62 -40.82 40.05
N HIS A 208 36.31 -40.91 40.29
CA HIS A 208 35.70 -40.67 41.60
C HIS A 208 35.06 -41.94 42.18
N CYS A 209 34.56 -42.86 41.35
CA CYS A 209 33.85 -44.05 41.81
C CYS A 209 34.49 -45.37 41.36
N LEU A 210 34.44 -46.37 42.24
CA LEU A 210 34.79 -47.75 41.92
C LEU A 210 33.49 -48.52 41.62
N ARG A 211 33.35 -49.07 40.41
CA ARG A 211 32.14 -49.79 39.94
C ARG A 211 30.84 -49.01 40.21
N GLY A 212 30.84 -47.68 39.99
CA GLY A 212 29.66 -46.82 40.15
C GLY A 212 29.29 -46.42 41.58
N VAL A 213 30.11 -46.81 42.58
CA VAL A 213 29.91 -46.44 43.99
C VAL A 213 31.08 -45.59 44.48
N TYR A 214 30.77 -44.46 45.12
CA TYR A 214 31.73 -43.69 45.89
C TYR A 214 31.84 -44.27 47.31
N THR A 215 33.05 -44.63 47.71
CA THR A 215 33.35 -45.10 49.07
C THR A 215 34.34 -44.14 49.71
N PRO A 216 33.93 -43.35 50.73
CA PRO A 216 34.85 -42.41 51.36
C PRO A 216 35.92 -43.14 52.19
N PRO A 217 37.07 -42.50 52.48
CA PRO A 217 38.18 -43.13 53.21
C PRO A 217 37.76 -43.76 54.54
N GLN A 218 36.86 -43.11 55.29
CA GLN A 218 36.34 -43.65 56.55
C GLN A 218 35.54 -44.97 56.42
N CYS A 219 35.13 -45.35 55.21
CA CYS A 219 34.29 -46.52 54.92
C CYS A 219 35.02 -47.69 54.25
N GLN A 220 36.33 -47.59 54.00
CA GLN A 220 37.10 -48.66 53.35
C GLN A 220 37.20 -49.92 54.23
N GLU A 221 37.28 -49.75 55.56
CA GLU A 221 37.38 -50.86 56.54
C GLU A 221 36.17 -50.97 57.50
N LYS A 222 35.14 -50.12 57.31
CA LYS A 222 33.98 -50.00 58.20
C LYS A 222 32.67 -50.15 57.44
N SER A 223 31.66 -50.71 58.10
CA SER A 223 30.28 -50.77 57.58
C SER A 223 29.65 -49.38 57.57
N CYS A 224 29.11 -48.96 56.43
CA CYS A 224 28.58 -47.61 56.19
C CYS A 224 27.19 -47.67 55.57
N ALA A 225 26.41 -46.60 55.70
CA ALA A 225 25.12 -46.50 55.03
C ALA A 225 25.28 -46.37 53.50
N MET A 226 24.26 -46.74 52.74
CA MET A 226 24.21 -46.52 51.29
C MET A 226 23.22 -45.39 50.97
N LEU A 227 23.72 -44.27 50.43
CA LEU A 227 22.92 -43.17 49.90
C LEU A 227 22.68 -43.39 48.41
N LEU A 228 21.40 -43.44 48.04
CA LEU A 228 20.98 -43.51 46.64
C LEU A 228 20.82 -42.08 46.09
N ALA A 229 21.52 -41.74 45.02
CA ALA A 229 21.49 -40.43 44.39
C ALA A 229 20.97 -40.51 42.94
N PRO A 230 20.43 -39.41 42.37
CA PRO A 230 19.98 -39.34 40.98
C PRO A 230 21.18 -39.18 40.05
N ASP A 231 21.30 -38.08 39.30
CA ASP A 231 22.37 -37.85 38.33
C ASP A 231 23.66 -37.32 38.97
N PHE A 232 24.81 -37.77 38.45
CA PHE A 232 26.12 -37.38 38.98
C PHE A 232 26.42 -35.89 38.80
N ASN A 233 26.12 -35.31 37.64
CA ASN A 233 26.49 -33.93 37.32
C ASN A 233 25.89 -32.90 38.28
N SER A 234 24.61 -33.06 38.65
CA SER A 234 23.91 -32.12 39.54
C SER A 234 24.13 -32.40 41.03
N THR A 235 24.63 -33.60 41.39
CA THR A 235 24.76 -34.06 42.79
C THR A 235 26.15 -34.51 43.20
N SER A 236 27.17 -34.20 42.40
CA SER A 236 28.59 -34.52 42.69
C SER A 236 29.11 -33.87 43.97
N PHE A 237 28.52 -32.75 44.40
CA PHE A 237 28.84 -32.07 45.66
C PHE A 237 28.62 -32.95 46.91
N LEU A 238 27.86 -34.05 46.80
CA LEU A 238 27.71 -35.03 47.88
C LEU A 238 29.04 -35.65 48.32
N ILE A 239 30.03 -35.73 47.41
CA ILE A 239 31.38 -36.21 47.72
C ILE A 239 32.04 -35.26 48.71
N ASP A 240 32.13 -33.97 48.36
CA ASP A 240 32.71 -32.93 49.20
C ASP A 240 31.98 -32.85 50.56
N GLN A 241 30.64 -32.96 50.55
CA GLN A 241 29.84 -32.98 51.77
C GLN A 241 30.21 -34.14 52.70
N ILE A 242 30.29 -35.37 52.18
CA ILE A 242 30.55 -36.57 52.99
C ILE A 242 31.96 -36.55 53.55
N ASP A 243 32.93 -36.07 52.76
CA ASP A 243 34.34 -36.00 53.16
C ASP A 243 34.55 -34.93 54.24
N GLU A 244 33.97 -33.73 54.07
CA GLU A 244 34.11 -32.63 55.05
C GLU A 244 33.38 -32.90 56.37
N THR A 245 32.22 -33.56 56.31
CA THR A 245 31.42 -33.87 57.52
C THR A 245 31.82 -35.18 58.19
N GLY A 246 32.69 -35.99 57.58
CA GLY A 246 33.17 -37.27 58.13
C GLY A 246 32.09 -38.35 58.23
N LEU A 247 31.07 -38.30 57.36
CA LEU A 247 29.92 -39.20 57.42
C LEU A 247 30.29 -40.64 57.02
N LEU A 248 29.70 -41.63 57.70
CA LEU A 248 29.86 -43.05 57.37
C LEU A 248 28.84 -43.47 56.29
N VAL A 249 28.92 -42.85 55.11
CA VAL A 249 27.95 -43.02 54.02
C VAL A 249 28.68 -43.22 52.69
N LYS A 250 28.31 -44.27 51.96
CA LYS A 250 28.72 -44.53 50.57
C LYS A 250 27.63 -44.00 49.63
N VAL A 251 27.98 -43.56 48.43
CA VAL A 251 27.00 -43.01 47.47
C VAL A 251 26.96 -43.84 46.19
N VAL A 252 25.76 -44.13 45.71
CA VAL A 252 25.53 -44.75 44.39
C VAL A 252 24.61 -43.86 43.57
N TRP A 253 25.06 -43.48 42.37
CA TRP A 253 24.27 -42.70 41.43
C TRP A 253 23.50 -43.61 40.49
N LEU A 254 22.18 -43.45 40.47
CA LEU A 254 21.24 -44.31 39.75
C LEU A 254 20.60 -43.61 38.54
N GLY A 255 20.72 -42.28 38.44
CA GLY A 255 20.04 -41.45 37.43
C GLY A 255 18.54 -41.72 37.38
N ASP A 256 17.98 -41.84 36.17
CA ASP A 256 16.55 -42.13 35.91
C ASP A 256 16.03 -43.41 36.58
N LYS A 257 16.92 -44.35 36.97
CA LYS A 257 16.53 -45.62 37.59
C LYS A 257 16.27 -45.50 39.09
N LEU A 258 16.59 -44.37 39.73
CA LEU A 258 16.42 -44.15 41.17
C LEU A 258 14.99 -44.49 41.65
N LYS A 259 13.98 -44.01 40.93
CA LYS A 259 12.57 -44.24 41.28
C LYS A 259 12.20 -45.72 41.27
N LYS A 260 12.66 -46.47 40.26
CA LYS A 260 12.43 -47.91 40.15
C LYS A 260 13.14 -48.65 41.28
N THR A 261 14.41 -48.35 41.51
CA THR A 261 15.20 -48.93 42.60
C THR A 261 14.59 -48.69 43.97
N LEU A 262 14.06 -47.50 44.23
CA LEU A 262 13.35 -47.22 45.48
C LEU A 262 12.09 -48.07 45.64
N LYS A 263 11.34 -48.33 44.56
CA LYS A 263 10.19 -49.25 44.61
C LYS A 263 10.64 -50.68 44.89
N ASP A 264 11.68 -51.15 44.22
CA ASP A 264 12.23 -52.50 44.39
C ASP A 264 12.78 -52.72 45.81
N LEU A 265 13.50 -51.74 46.38
CA LEU A 265 14.00 -51.78 47.76
C LEU A 265 12.88 -51.76 48.80
N LYS A 266 11.83 -50.95 48.58
CA LYS A 266 10.65 -50.94 49.44
C LYS A 266 9.94 -52.30 49.47
N ILE A 267 9.97 -53.04 48.36
CA ILE A 267 9.42 -54.40 48.28
C ILE A 267 10.34 -55.39 49.01
N ALA A 268 11.65 -55.32 48.76
CA ALA A 268 12.65 -56.21 49.35
C ALA A 268 12.70 -56.10 50.89
N TYR A 269 12.63 -54.89 51.43
CA TYR A 269 12.75 -54.64 52.87
C TYR A 269 11.42 -54.61 53.62
N ARG A 270 10.30 -54.93 52.97
CA ARG A 270 8.96 -54.85 53.56
C ARG A 270 8.79 -55.61 54.89
N ASN A 271 9.54 -56.70 55.07
CA ASN A 271 9.49 -57.55 56.27
C ASN A 271 10.71 -57.37 57.20
N SER A 272 11.56 -56.36 56.96
CA SER A 272 12.82 -56.15 57.68
C SER A 272 12.77 -54.82 58.45
N PRO A 273 12.13 -54.77 59.64
CA PRO A 273 11.90 -53.52 60.36
C PRO A 273 13.19 -52.84 60.84
N ASP A 274 14.28 -53.58 61.02
CA ASP A 274 15.57 -53.01 61.44
C ASP A 274 16.37 -52.35 60.30
N ARG A 275 15.83 -52.34 59.07
CA ARG A 275 16.49 -51.78 57.88
C ARG A 275 15.87 -50.44 57.49
N GLY A 276 16.73 -49.45 57.28
CA GLY A 276 16.35 -48.13 56.78
C GLY A 276 16.74 -47.94 55.32
N ILE A 277 15.99 -47.09 54.61
CA ILE A 277 16.32 -46.66 53.24
C ILE A 277 16.61 -45.16 53.28
N ILE A 278 17.74 -44.74 52.71
CA ILE A 278 18.10 -43.34 52.58
C ILE A 278 18.44 -43.00 51.14
N PHE A 279 17.90 -41.89 50.64
CA PHE A 279 18.17 -41.39 49.31
C PHE A 279 18.26 -39.88 49.29
N PHE A 280 18.99 -39.37 48.31
CA PHE A 280 19.11 -37.95 48.02
C PHE A 280 18.15 -37.58 46.90
N HIS A 281 17.39 -36.51 47.08
CA HIS A 281 16.54 -35.94 46.03
C HIS A 281 16.27 -34.45 46.31
N TRP A 282 15.37 -33.87 45.52
CA TRP A 282 14.74 -32.58 45.79
C TRP A 282 13.24 -32.70 46.00
N HIS A 283 12.66 -31.70 46.67
CA HIS A 283 11.22 -31.46 46.81
C HIS A 283 10.88 -30.10 46.20
N PRO A 284 9.76 -29.95 45.45
CA PRO A 284 8.85 -31.00 45.01
C PRO A 284 9.44 -31.87 43.89
N SER A 285 9.09 -33.16 43.86
CA SER A 285 9.47 -34.09 42.79
C SER A 285 8.50 -35.26 42.67
N ASP A 286 8.63 -36.05 41.59
CA ASP A 286 7.82 -37.23 41.34
C ASP A 286 8.19 -38.44 42.24
N ILE A 287 9.21 -38.29 43.09
CA ILE A 287 9.58 -39.24 44.15
C ILE A 287 9.16 -38.69 45.52
N VAL A 288 9.39 -37.39 45.77
CA VAL A 288 9.06 -36.70 47.03
C VAL A 288 7.85 -35.80 46.82
N LEU A 289 6.68 -36.45 46.71
CA LEU A 289 5.39 -35.79 46.45
C LEU A 289 4.94 -34.89 47.60
N ARG A 290 4.80 -35.47 48.80
CA ARG A 290 4.42 -34.78 50.03
C ARG A 290 5.54 -34.92 51.03
N GLN A 291 5.96 -33.81 51.61
CA GLN A 291 7.03 -33.81 52.61
C GLN A 291 6.66 -34.67 53.83
N ASP A 292 5.37 -34.76 54.15
CA ASP A 292 4.84 -35.59 55.25
C ASP A 292 5.01 -37.10 55.04
N ASP A 293 5.37 -37.59 53.85
CA ASP A 293 5.62 -39.03 53.63
C ASP A 293 7.05 -39.45 53.96
N PHE A 294 7.92 -38.49 54.27
CA PHE A 294 9.35 -38.69 54.48
C PHE A 294 9.84 -38.00 55.76
N ILE A 295 10.95 -38.52 56.29
CA ILE A 295 11.76 -37.86 57.31
C ILE A 295 12.95 -37.21 56.59
N SER A 296 13.15 -35.91 56.81
CA SER A 296 14.25 -35.16 56.21
C SER A 296 15.47 -35.19 57.12
N VAL A 297 16.66 -35.48 56.58
CA VAL A 297 17.91 -35.25 57.31
C VAL A 297 18.28 -33.77 57.19
N GLN A 298 18.45 -33.11 58.33
CA GLN A 298 18.81 -31.70 58.39
C GLN A 298 20.31 -31.50 58.57
N PHE A 299 20.86 -30.61 57.75
CA PHE A 299 22.22 -30.09 57.83
C PHE A 299 22.15 -28.63 58.31
N LYS A 300 22.16 -28.43 59.63
CA LYS A 300 22.18 -27.09 60.25
C LYS A 300 23.59 -26.50 60.18
N ASP A 301 23.66 -25.17 60.13
CA ASP A 301 24.92 -24.41 60.05
C ASP A 301 25.79 -24.83 58.86
N ASN A 302 25.15 -25.28 57.77
CA ASN A 302 25.83 -25.71 56.55
C ASN A 302 26.62 -24.57 55.89
N GLU A 303 26.29 -23.31 56.18
CA GLU A 303 27.08 -22.13 55.79
C GLU A 303 28.47 -22.07 56.45
N MET A 304 28.82 -22.98 57.36
CA MET A 304 30.17 -23.03 57.94
C MET A 304 31.12 -23.97 57.20
N TYR A 305 30.65 -24.71 56.20
CA TYR A 305 31.41 -25.76 55.53
C TYR A 305 31.84 -25.34 54.12
N ASN A 306 32.99 -25.84 53.63
CA ASN A 306 33.54 -25.41 52.34
C ASN A 306 32.76 -25.99 51.15
N PHE A 307 32.09 -27.14 51.32
CA PHE A 307 31.26 -27.75 50.28
C PHE A 307 30.03 -26.90 49.89
N THR A 308 29.65 -25.91 50.71
CA THR A 308 28.59 -24.93 50.40
C THR A 308 29.12 -23.56 49.95
N HIS A 309 30.42 -23.29 50.11
CA HIS A 309 31.06 -21.99 49.83
C HIS A 309 31.75 -21.88 48.46
N LYS A 310 31.88 -22.98 47.71
CA LYS A 310 32.48 -22.89 46.36
C LYS A 310 31.60 -21.95 45.50
N ASN A 311 32.21 -20.97 44.84
CA ASN A 311 31.58 -19.93 44.00
C ASN A 311 30.59 -20.44 42.92
N THR A 312 30.48 -21.75 42.71
CA THR A 312 29.62 -22.43 41.72
C THR A 312 28.46 -23.22 42.34
N THR A 313 28.38 -23.29 43.67
CA THR A 313 27.37 -24.05 44.40
C THR A 313 26.90 -23.20 45.58
N GLY A 314 25.83 -22.41 45.39
CA GLY A 314 25.17 -21.74 46.53
C GLY A 314 24.64 -22.73 47.58
N TYR A 315 23.93 -22.26 48.60
CA TYR A 315 23.38 -23.09 49.67
C TYR A 315 22.34 -24.13 49.19
N LYS A 316 22.77 -25.25 48.61
CA LYS A 316 21.91 -26.27 47.96
C LYS A 316 20.78 -26.80 48.87
N TYR A 317 20.97 -26.84 50.19
CA TYR A 317 19.98 -27.33 51.16
C TYR A 317 18.96 -26.28 51.61
N GLU A 318 19.15 -25.00 51.24
CA GLU A 318 18.18 -23.95 51.53
C GLU A 318 16.95 -24.01 50.63
N MET A 319 15.90 -23.31 51.06
CA MET A 319 14.70 -23.12 50.27
C MET A 319 14.99 -22.17 49.11
N HIS A 320 15.10 -22.74 47.91
CA HIS A 320 15.22 -21.99 46.68
C HIS A 320 13.85 -21.53 46.20
N ARG A 321 13.78 -20.30 45.68
CA ARG A 321 12.58 -19.80 45.02
C ARG A 321 12.49 -20.44 43.64
N LEU A 322 11.35 -21.03 43.32
CA LEU A 322 11.03 -21.42 41.95
C LEU A 322 10.47 -20.19 41.22
N VAL A 323 11.29 -19.58 40.38
CA VAL A 323 10.98 -18.32 39.71
C VAL A 323 10.76 -18.49 38.21
N LYS A 324 9.84 -17.70 37.67
CA LYS A 324 9.61 -17.57 36.24
C LYS A 324 10.56 -16.50 35.70
N MET A 325 11.25 -16.80 34.62
CA MET A 325 12.15 -15.88 33.94
C MET A 325 11.79 -15.78 32.47
N SER A 326 11.90 -14.58 31.91
CA SER A 326 11.68 -14.34 30.49
C SER A 326 12.71 -13.39 29.93
N TRP A 327 12.97 -13.51 28.63
CA TRP A 327 13.75 -12.53 27.90
C TRP A 327 13.15 -11.13 28.05
N GLY A 328 13.99 -10.11 28.30
CA GLY A 328 13.55 -8.76 28.64
C GLY A 328 12.65 -8.10 27.59
N LYS A 329 12.83 -8.45 26.32
CA LYS A 329 12.04 -7.95 25.18
C LYS A 329 10.60 -8.46 25.12
N VAL A 330 10.26 -9.51 25.88
CA VAL A 330 8.88 -10.03 25.93
C VAL A 330 7.92 -8.97 26.51
N GLN A 331 8.35 -8.16 27.46
CA GLN A 331 7.52 -7.09 28.04
C GLN A 331 7.16 -6.01 27.01
N GLU A 332 8.13 -5.61 26.20
CA GLU A 332 7.99 -4.55 25.19
C GLU A 332 7.18 -5.03 23.99
N HIS A 333 7.49 -6.22 23.48
CA HIS A 333 6.99 -6.72 22.20
C HIS A 333 5.85 -7.74 22.31
N ALA A 334 5.57 -8.26 23.51
CA ALA A 334 4.43 -9.15 23.78
C ALA A 334 3.85 -8.91 25.19
N TYR A 335 3.45 -7.66 25.47
CA TYR A 335 2.91 -7.27 26.77
C TYR A 335 1.79 -8.19 27.31
N PRO A 336 0.78 -8.63 26.52
CA PRO A 336 -0.24 -9.57 27.01
C PRO A 336 0.35 -10.91 27.48
N LEU A 337 1.38 -11.42 26.80
CA LEU A 337 2.10 -12.62 27.22
C LEU A 337 2.85 -12.38 28.53
N TYR A 338 3.55 -11.25 28.66
CA TYR A 338 4.27 -10.90 29.88
C TYR A 338 3.34 -10.78 31.09
N VAL A 339 2.20 -10.12 30.95
CA VAL A 339 1.23 -9.99 32.04
C VAL A 339 0.60 -11.36 32.38
N GLY A 340 0.27 -12.15 31.36
CA GLY A 340 -0.18 -13.54 31.56
C GLY A 340 0.85 -14.37 32.32
N LEU A 341 2.13 -14.26 31.96
CA LEU A 341 3.25 -14.93 32.64
C LEU A 341 3.38 -14.50 34.11
N ARG A 342 3.19 -13.21 34.43
CA ARG A 342 3.23 -12.74 35.82
C ARG A 342 2.10 -13.33 36.66
N HIS A 343 0.90 -13.47 36.12
CA HIS A 343 -0.24 -14.05 36.84
C HIS A 343 -0.23 -15.57 36.88
N PHE A 344 0.45 -16.22 35.94
CA PHE A 344 0.59 -17.68 35.87
C PHE A 344 1.29 -18.23 37.12
N LYS A 345 0.56 -18.91 38.00
CA LYS A 345 1.06 -19.43 39.29
C LYS A 345 0.24 -20.62 39.76
N PHE A 346 0.86 -21.52 40.50
CA PHE A 346 0.24 -22.71 41.06
C PHE A 346 0.34 -22.71 42.58
N SER A 347 -0.64 -23.32 43.24
CA SER A 347 -0.57 -23.63 44.65
C SER A 347 0.20 -24.93 44.90
N GLU A 348 0.56 -25.20 46.16
CA GLU A 348 1.15 -26.48 46.56
C GLU A 348 0.22 -27.66 46.24
N GLN A 349 -1.09 -27.47 46.43
CA GLN A 349 -2.10 -28.49 46.13
C GLN A 349 -2.14 -28.81 44.63
N ASP A 350 -1.94 -27.82 43.76
CA ASP A 350 -1.87 -28.03 42.31
C ASP A 350 -0.66 -28.89 41.94
N TYR A 351 0.51 -28.61 42.51
CA TYR A 351 1.72 -29.43 42.30
C TYR A 351 1.51 -30.87 42.77
N GLN A 352 0.93 -31.05 43.96
CA GLN A 352 0.62 -32.39 44.49
C GLN A 352 -0.36 -33.13 43.58
N TYR A 353 -1.41 -32.47 43.10
CA TYR A 353 -2.38 -33.06 42.16
C TYR A 353 -1.73 -33.45 40.83
N LEU A 354 -0.91 -32.57 40.25
CA LEU A 354 -0.24 -32.80 38.97
C LEU A 354 0.72 -33.99 39.05
N LEU A 355 1.55 -34.03 40.09
CA LEU A 355 2.49 -35.13 40.28
C LEU A 355 1.80 -36.44 40.64
N SER A 356 0.74 -36.41 41.45
CA SER A 356 -0.07 -37.59 41.76
C SER A 356 -0.78 -38.12 40.50
N SER A 357 -1.30 -37.22 39.66
CA SER A 357 -1.94 -37.60 38.39
C SER A 357 -0.96 -38.26 37.43
N TYR A 358 0.27 -37.74 37.36
CA TYR A 358 1.36 -38.33 36.59
C TYR A 358 1.76 -39.71 37.11
N GLU A 359 1.78 -39.91 38.43
CA GLU A 359 2.10 -41.24 38.98
C GLU A 359 0.98 -42.27 38.79
N MET A 360 -0.29 -41.86 38.93
CA MET A 360 -1.43 -42.77 38.82
C MET A 360 -1.74 -43.22 37.39
N HIS A 361 -1.34 -42.44 36.38
CA HIS A 361 -1.68 -42.67 34.97
C HIS A 361 -0.43 -42.70 34.09
N PRO A 362 0.46 -43.70 34.23
CA PRO A 362 1.69 -43.81 33.44
C PRO A 362 1.46 -43.95 31.93
N GLU A 363 0.25 -44.33 31.51
CA GLU A 363 -0.16 -44.42 30.11
C GLU A 363 -0.42 -43.05 29.46
N LYS A 364 -0.63 -41.99 30.26
CA LYS A 364 -0.90 -40.65 29.74
C LYS A 364 0.38 -39.88 29.50
N SER A 365 0.44 -39.17 28.37
CA SER A 365 1.52 -38.21 28.12
C SER A 365 1.40 -36.97 29.02
N VAL A 366 2.52 -36.27 29.24
CA VAL A 366 2.56 -34.99 29.97
C VAL A 366 1.55 -33.98 29.40
N ASN A 367 1.43 -33.92 28.07
CA ASN A 367 0.48 -33.04 27.38
C ASN A 367 -0.99 -33.38 27.72
N GLN A 368 -1.33 -34.68 27.80
CA GLN A 368 -2.68 -35.10 28.17
C GLN A 368 -3.01 -34.73 29.62
N ILE A 369 -2.06 -34.89 30.55
CA ILE A 369 -2.26 -34.52 31.96
C ILE A 369 -2.38 -33.00 32.11
N ALA A 370 -1.55 -32.23 31.40
CA ALA A 370 -1.66 -30.78 31.34
C ALA A 370 -3.03 -30.33 30.81
N CYS A 371 -3.52 -30.99 29.75
CA CYS A 371 -4.83 -30.70 29.18
C CYS A 371 -5.98 -31.05 30.15
N ASP A 372 -5.91 -32.20 30.82
CA ASP A 372 -6.88 -32.60 31.85
C ASP A 372 -6.92 -31.59 33.01
N TRP A 373 -5.76 -31.05 33.41
CA TRP A 373 -5.69 -30.01 34.43
C TRP A 373 -6.33 -28.70 33.96
N MET A 374 -6.04 -28.26 32.73
CA MET A 374 -6.62 -27.05 32.15
C MET A 374 -8.15 -27.13 32.06
N ARG A 375 -8.71 -28.27 31.63
CA ARG A 375 -10.16 -28.46 31.55
C ARG A 375 -10.86 -28.43 32.90
N LYS A 376 -10.20 -28.90 33.97
CA LYS A 376 -10.76 -28.93 35.32
C LYS A 376 -10.67 -27.60 36.06
N ASN A 377 -9.71 -26.74 35.69
CA ASN A 377 -9.36 -25.54 36.46
C ASN A 377 -9.65 -24.22 35.71
N ILE A 378 -10.80 -24.15 35.02
CA ILE A 378 -11.22 -22.99 34.21
C ILE A 378 -11.17 -21.67 35.01
N ASP A 379 -11.74 -21.67 36.20
CA ASP A 379 -11.78 -20.49 37.08
C ASP A 379 -10.39 -20.00 37.51
N THR A 380 -9.39 -20.88 37.50
CA THR A 380 -8.02 -20.54 37.89
C THR A 380 -7.32 -19.81 36.76
N TRP A 381 -7.37 -20.34 35.53
CA TRP A 381 -6.66 -19.72 34.42
C TRP A 381 -7.43 -18.57 33.75
N GLU A 382 -8.76 -18.50 33.87
CA GLU A 382 -9.52 -17.30 33.46
C GLU A 382 -9.13 -16.07 34.31
N ARG A 383 -8.74 -16.27 35.59
CA ARG A 383 -8.20 -15.17 36.43
C ARG A 383 -6.80 -14.71 36.00
N TRP A 384 -6.06 -15.51 35.24
CA TRP A 384 -4.76 -15.10 34.69
C TRP A 384 -4.92 -14.29 33.40
N LYS A 385 -6.08 -14.42 32.73
CA LYS A 385 -6.40 -13.75 31.49
C LYS A 385 -6.69 -12.28 31.75
N VAL A 386 -5.88 -11.42 31.16
CA VAL A 386 -6.22 -9.99 31.05
C VAL A 386 -7.07 -9.84 29.79
N THR A 387 -8.29 -9.32 29.94
CA THR A 387 -9.14 -8.92 28.81
C THR A 387 -8.39 -7.87 28.01
N ALA A 388 -7.75 -8.31 26.92
CA ALA A 388 -7.05 -7.41 26.03
C ALA A 388 -8.09 -6.49 25.40
N ALA A 389 -7.95 -5.18 25.62
CA ALA A 389 -8.63 -4.19 24.79
C ALA A 389 -8.34 -4.47 23.31
N LYS A 390 -9.29 -4.14 22.42
CA LYS A 390 -9.10 -4.30 20.98
C LYS A 390 -7.77 -3.68 20.54
N ALA A 391 -7.05 -4.37 19.67
CA ALA A 391 -5.76 -3.88 19.20
C ALA A 391 -5.95 -2.61 18.36
N VAL A 392 -5.22 -1.54 18.70
CA VAL A 392 -5.34 -0.26 17.99
C VAL A 392 -4.49 -0.26 16.72
N ILE A 393 -5.09 0.11 15.59
CA ILE A 393 -4.43 0.34 14.31
C ILE A 393 -4.54 1.82 13.97
N TYR A 394 -3.41 2.43 13.61
CA TYR A 394 -3.34 3.85 13.28
C TYR A 394 -3.44 4.09 11.77
N ILE A 395 -4.09 5.19 11.41
CA ILE A 395 -4.00 5.81 10.09
C ILE A 395 -3.41 7.19 10.30
N GLY A 396 -2.27 7.48 9.67
CA GLY A 396 -1.68 8.81 9.67
C GLY A 396 -2.51 9.74 8.79
N GLY A 397 -2.86 10.93 9.23
CA GLY A 397 -3.74 11.83 8.49
C GLY A 397 -3.13 13.21 8.32
N ILE A 398 -2.76 13.57 7.09
CA ILE A 398 -2.12 14.86 6.78
C ILE A 398 -3.15 15.77 6.10
N PHE A 399 -3.62 16.79 6.82
CA PHE A 399 -4.67 17.70 6.37
C PHE A 399 -4.16 19.16 6.34
N PRO A 400 -4.67 20.02 5.44
CA PRO A 400 -4.31 21.43 5.42
C PRO A 400 -5.19 22.22 6.41
N LEU A 401 -4.96 22.06 7.71
CA LEU A 401 -5.84 22.56 8.78
C LEU A 401 -5.84 24.09 8.87
N THR A 402 -4.68 24.72 8.65
CA THR A 402 -4.50 26.18 8.74
C THR A 402 -4.48 26.89 7.39
N SER A 403 -4.56 26.14 6.28
CA SER A 403 -4.65 26.72 4.93
C SER A 403 -6.07 27.20 4.67
N SER A 404 -6.22 28.49 4.34
CA SER A 404 -7.52 29.14 4.14
C SER A 404 -8.31 28.61 2.94
N SER A 405 -7.64 28.06 1.92
CA SER A 405 -8.28 27.67 0.66
C SER A 405 -9.08 26.36 0.75
N TYR A 406 -8.77 25.47 1.71
CA TYR A 406 -9.33 24.11 1.74
C TYR A 406 -10.28 23.82 2.91
N ASN A 407 -10.33 24.67 3.94
CA ASN A 407 -10.99 24.37 5.22
C ASN A 407 -10.70 22.92 5.67
N GLY A 408 -9.42 22.56 5.83
CA GLY A 408 -9.00 21.20 6.13
C GLY A 408 -9.56 20.63 7.44
N SER A 409 -10.02 21.50 8.35
CA SER A 409 -10.68 21.12 9.59
C SER A 409 -11.99 20.35 9.37
N ALA A 410 -12.76 20.72 8.35
CA ALA A 410 -14.01 20.05 8.01
C ALA A 410 -13.74 18.65 7.41
N ILE A 411 -12.67 18.52 6.62
CA ILE A 411 -12.25 17.27 6.00
C ILE A 411 -11.72 16.28 7.05
N SER A 412 -10.89 16.74 7.99
CA SER A 412 -10.36 15.88 9.05
C SER A 412 -11.47 15.37 9.99
N ARG A 413 -12.49 16.19 10.26
CA ARG A 413 -13.70 15.76 11.00
C ARG A 413 -14.49 14.68 10.25
N ALA A 414 -14.58 14.77 8.91
CA ALA A 414 -15.23 13.73 8.11
C ALA A 414 -14.46 12.40 8.22
N ALA A 415 -13.13 12.43 8.08
CA ALA A 415 -12.29 11.25 8.26
C ALA A 415 -12.41 10.65 9.68
N ALA A 416 -12.39 11.49 10.72
CA ALA A 416 -12.61 11.05 12.11
C ALA A 416 -14.00 10.43 12.30
N SER A 417 -15.03 10.99 11.63
CA SER A 417 -16.37 10.41 11.68
C SER A 417 -16.45 9.05 11.01
N ALA A 418 -15.70 8.80 9.93
CA ALA A 418 -15.60 7.47 9.32
C ALA A 418 -14.96 6.46 10.26
N VAL A 419 -13.89 6.84 10.97
CA VAL A 419 -13.26 5.98 12.00
C VAL A 419 -14.26 5.59 13.09
N MET A 420 -15.07 6.54 13.57
CA MET A 420 -16.12 6.25 14.55
C MET A 420 -17.18 5.29 13.98
N ALA A 421 -17.56 5.45 12.72
CA ALA A 421 -18.53 4.57 12.06
C ALA A 421 -18.01 3.13 11.91
N VAL A 422 -16.75 2.98 11.48
CA VAL A 422 -16.10 1.66 11.37
C VAL A 422 -16.00 0.98 12.73
N ASN A 423 -15.50 1.69 13.75
CA ASN A 423 -15.35 1.12 15.10
C ASN A 423 -16.68 0.74 15.76
N ARG A 424 -17.79 1.38 15.36
CA ARG A 424 -19.15 1.04 15.83
C ARG A 424 -19.70 -0.21 15.13
N ASN A 425 -19.24 -0.51 13.93
CA ASN A 425 -19.70 -1.66 13.18
C ASN A 425 -19.12 -2.96 13.78
N LYS A 426 -20.01 -3.88 14.20
CA LYS A 426 -19.60 -5.16 14.79
C LYS A 426 -19.18 -6.21 13.75
N THR A 427 -19.36 -5.95 12.46
CA THR A 427 -19.05 -6.91 11.39
C THR A 427 -17.65 -6.74 10.81
N ILE A 428 -17.10 -5.52 10.89
CA ILE A 428 -15.82 -5.13 10.30
C ILE A 428 -14.81 -4.91 11.40
N LEU A 429 -13.58 -5.43 11.25
CA LEU A 429 -12.49 -5.26 12.21
C LEU A 429 -12.94 -5.55 13.67
N GLN A 430 -13.63 -6.69 13.87
CA GLN A 430 -14.25 -7.02 15.16
C GLN A 430 -13.28 -6.95 16.34
N ASP A 431 -12.04 -7.31 16.05
CA ASP A 431 -10.93 -7.49 16.97
C ASP A 431 -10.00 -6.27 17.11
N TYR A 432 -10.20 -5.26 16.25
CA TYR A 432 -9.32 -4.11 16.14
C TYR A 432 -10.11 -2.81 16.34
N GLN A 433 -9.38 -1.75 16.69
CA GLN A 433 -9.91 -0.40 16.78
C GLN A 433 -9.06 0.53 15.92
N LEU A 434 -9.70 1.20 14.95
CA LEU A 434 -9.02 2.21 14.14
C LEU A 434 -8.87 3.52 14.91
N SER A 435 -7.74 4.19 14.72
CA SER A 435 -7.46 5.52 15.26
C SER A 435 -6.80 6.40 14.20
N LEU A 436 -7.25 7.65 14.07
CA LEU A 436 -6.71 8.61 13.11
C LEU A 436 -5.74 9.57 13.81
N LEU A 437 -4.52 9.67 13.31
CA LEU A 437 -3.52 10.65 13.77
C LEU A 437 -3.61 11.89 12.89
N VAL A 438 -4.18 12.98 13.39
CA VAL A 438 -4.42 14.20 12.59
C VAL A 438 -3.24 15.17 12.72
N THR A 439 -2.63 15.54 11.59
CA THR A 439 -1.52 16.51 11.51
C THR A 439 -1.80 17.61 10.46
N ASP A 440 -1.21 18.79 10.67
CA ASP A 440 -1.33 19.93 9.75
C ASP A 440 -0.18 19.93 8.73
N GLY A 441 -0.52 19.72 7.45
CA GLY A 441 0.44 19.72 6.36
C GLY A 441 0.61 21.06 5.64
N ARG A 442 -0.32 22.02 5.84
CA ARG A 442 -0.35 23.36 5.20
C ARG A 442 -0.13 23.40 3.69
N CYS A 443 -0.33 22.27 3.00
CA CYS A 443 0.07 22.09 1.60
C CYS A 443 1.53 22.50 1.31
N SER A 444 2.42 22.33 2.30
CA SER A 444 3.84 22.63 2.18
C SER A 444 4.65 21.33 2.09
N PRO A 445 5.49 21.13 1.04
CA PRO A 445 6.22 19.87 0.85
C PRO A 445 7.10 19.46 2.05
N ASP A 446 7.76 20.43 2.68
CA ASP A 446 8.60 20.26 3.87
C ASP A 446 7.79 19.79 5.08
N LEU A 447 6.63 20.41 5.35
CA LEU A 447 5.77 20.04 6.48
C LEU A 447 5.10 18.68 6.27
N VAL A 448 4.62 18.37 5.06
CA VAL A 448 4.04 17.02 4.84
C VAL A 448 5.11 15.94 4.96
N MET A 449 6.33 16.20 4.49
CA MET A 449 7.42 15.23 4.61
C MET A 449 7.83 15.05 6.07
N LYS A 450 7.94 16.14 6.84
CA LYS A 450 8.16 16.07 8.29
C LYS A 450 7.09 15.21 8.97
N ASN A 451 5.80 15.49 8.72
CA ASN A 451 4.70 14.73 9.32
C ASN A 451 4.74 13.24 8.93
N PHE A 452 5.12 12.93 7.68
CA PHE A 452 5.33 11.56 7.24
C PHE A 452 6.49 10.89 7.98
N ILE A 453 7.61 11.59 8.15
CA ILE A 453 8.77 11.12 8.92
C ILE A 453 8.40 10.87 10.39
N ASP A 454 7.60 11.75 11.00
CA ASP A 454 7.16 11.60 12.39
C ASP A 454 6.33 10.30 12.57
N PHE A 455 5.54 9.89 11.56
CA PHE A 455 4.79 8.62 11.60
C PHE A 455 5.68 7.37 11.50
N ILE A 456 6.80 7.44 10.79
CA ILE A 456 7.69 6.28 10.55
C ILE A 456 8.79 6.15 11.61
N VAL A 457 9.27 7.26 12.20
CA VAL A 457 10.35 7.25 13.18
C VAL A 457 9.86 6.78 14.55
N LEU A 458 8.61 7.12 14.91
CA LEU A 458 8.02 6.70 16.17
C LEU A 458 7.58 5.23 16.07
N SER A 459 8.36 4.32 16.63
CA SER A 459 8.16 2.86 16.55
C SER A 459 6.77 2.40 17.02
N ASP A 460 6.22 3.07 18.03
CA ASP A 460 4.86 2.82 18.55
C ASP A 460 3.77 3.10 17.52
N TYR A 461 3.99 4.07 16.63
CA TYR A 461 3.06 4.37 15.53
C TYR A 461 3.37 3.50 14.33
N TYR A 462 4.62 3.44 13.90
CA TYR A 462 5.03 2.72 12.70
C TYR A 462 4.58 1.25 12.73
N THR A 463 4.84 0.50 13.80
CA THR A 463 4.46 -0.93 13.85
C THR A 463 2.95 -1.19 13.74
N LYS A 464 2.11 -0.18 14.01
CA LYS A 464 0.64 -0.25 14.01
C LYS A 464 0.02 0.64 12.93
N LEU A 465 0.82 1.23 12.04
CA LEU A 465 0.36 2.16 11.02
C LEU A 465 -0.11 1.39 9.79
N ALA A 466 -1.39 1.47 9.46
CA ALA A 466 -1.93 0.87 8.24
C ALA A 466 -1.55 1.65 6.97
N GLY A 467 -1.35 2.95 7.10
CA GLY A 467 -1.04 3.84 5.99
C GLY A 467 -1.28 5.30 6.33
N VAL A 468 -1.15 6.14 5.31
CA VAL A 468 -1.34 7.58 5.39
C VAL A 468 -2.52 8.01 4.52
N LEU A 469 -3.44 8.77 5.11
CA LEU A 469 -4.50 9.50 4.45
C LEU A 469 -4.01 10.92 4.14
N GLY A 470 -4.01 11.29 2.86
CA GLY A 470 -3.42 12.54 2.36
C GLY A 470 -2.03 12.34 1.76
N PRO A 471 -1.34 13.43 1.37
CA PRO A 471 -1.74 14.82 1.56
C PRO A 471 -2.83 15.29 0.58
N ALA A 472 -3.35 16.49 0.84
CA ALA A 472 -4.42 17.09 0.04
C ALA A 472 -3.97 17.67 -1.30
N CYS A 473 -2.87 18.42 -1.30
CA CYS A 473 -2.41 19.19 -2.45
C CYS A 473 -1.53 18.34 -3.38
N SER A 474 -1.77 18.42 -4.68
CA SER A 474 -1.04 17.64 -5.70
C SER A 474 0.48 17.85 -5.62
N GLU A 475 0.94 19.08 -5.37
CA GLU A 475 2.37 19.42 -5.27
C GLU A 475 3.11 18.71 -4.14
N THR A 476 2.40 18.26 -3.10
CA THR A 476 3.01 17.64 -1.93
C THR A 476 2.95 16.11 -1.96
N VAL A 477 2.27 15.51 -2.94
CA VAL A 477 2.14 14.06 -3.09
C VAL A 477 3.42 13.41 -3.60
N GLU A 478 4.06 13.98 -4.63
CA GLU A 478 5.25 13.40 -5.28
C GLU A 478 6.33 12.90 -4.29
N PRO A 479 6.78 13.72 -3.32
CA PRO A 479 7.86 13.31 -2.42
C PRO A 479 7.41 12.16 -1.50
N ILE A 480 6.19 12.20 -0.94
CA ILE A 480 5.70 11.14 -0.04
C ILE A 480 5.44 9.86 -0.82
N ALA A 481 4.77 9.94 -1.99
CA ALA A 481 4.50 8.77 -2.82
C ALA A 481 5.82 8.11 -3.27
N GLY A 482 6.84 8.91 -3.61
CA GLY A 482 8.17 8.40 -3.98
C GLY A 482 8.91 7.70 -2.83
N VAL A 483 8.80 8.22 -1.60
CA VAL A 483 9.47 7.66 -0.41
C VAL A 483 8.70 6.47 0.18
N SER A 484 7.37 6.45 0.03
CA SER A 484 6.48 5.42 0.60
C SER A 484 6.88 3.98 0.22
N LYS A 485 7.44 3.78 -0.98
CA LYS A 485 7.90 2.47 -1.45
C LYS A 485 9.07 1.90 -0.66
N HIS A 486 9.90 2.75 -0.06
CA HIS A 486 11.06 2.34 0.73
C HIS A 486 10.68 1.93 2.16
N TYR A 487 9.60 2.53 2.68
CA TYR A 487 9.06 2.24 4.02
C TYR A 487 7.85 1.32 3.98
N HIS A 488 7.41 0.88 2.81
CA HIS A 488 6.25 0.01 2.63
C HIS A 488 5.00 0.56 3.33
N VAL A 489 4.72 1.84 3.09
CA VAL A 489 3.56 2.55 3.64
C VAL A 489 2.56 2.83 2.52
N LEU A 490 1.32 2.39 2.69
CA LEU A 490 0.22 2.71 1.78
C LEU A 490 -0.18 4.18 1.95
N VAL A 491 -0.38 4.90 0.86
CA VAL A 491 -0.77 6.32 0.85
C VAL A 491 -2.03 6.48 0.01
N ILE A 492 -3.10 7.00 0.60
CA ILE A 492 -4.36 7.30 -0.10
C ILE A 492 -4.63 8.80 0.00
N SER A 493 -4.50 9.52 -1.12
CA SER A 493 -4.91 10.94 -1.16
C SER A 493 -6.41 11.06 -1.38
N TYR A 494 -7.04 12.03 -0.72
CA TYR A 494 -8.47 12.31 -0.86
C TYR A 494 -8.78 13.51 -1.76
N SER A 495 -7.78 14.29 -2.19
CA SER A 495 -8.02 15.50 -3.01
C SER A 495 -6.93 15.82 -4.04
N ALA A 496 -5.84 15.03 -4.14
CA ALA A 496 -4.81 15.30 -5.14
C ALA A 496 -5.21 14.78 -6.53
N GLU A 497 -5.53 15.68 -7.44
CA GLU A 497 -6.06 15.38 -8.77
C GLU A 497 -4.99 15.31 -9.89
N GLY A 498 -3.74 15.69 -9.61
CA GLY A 498 -2.66 15.78 -10.59
C GLY A 498 -2.36 14.46 -11.33
N ALA A 499 -1.95 14.54 -12.60
CA ALA A 499 -1.77 13.37 -13.46
C ALA A 499 -0.42 12.64 -13.27
N SER A 500 0.52 13.25 -12.57
CA SER A 500 1.91 12.78 -12.48
C SER A 500 2.12 11.51 -11.64
N PHE A 501 1.11 11.08 -10.88
CA PHE A 501 1.23 10.01 -9.87
C PHE A 501 0.60 8.67 -10.31
N SER A 502 0.26 8.54 -11.59
CA SER A 502 -0.48 7.38 -12.11
C SER A 502 0.43 6.18 -12.49
N ASP A 503 1.75 6.38 -12.56
CA ASP A 503 2.72 5.30 -12.83
C ASP A 503 2.89 4.39 -11.60
N ARG A 504 2.29 3.19 -11.67
CA ARG A 504 2.37 2.17 -10.61
C ARG A 504 3.76 1.59 -10.40
N LYS A 505 4.68 1.69 -11.36
CA LYS A 505 6.08 1.27 -11.16
C LYS A 505 6.82 2.31 -10.31
N LYS A 506 6.55 3.60 -10.54
CA LYS A 506 7.16 4.70 -9.77
C LYS A 506 6.51 4.82 -8.38
N TYR A 507 5.20 4.64 -8.29
CA TYR A 507 4.38 4.82 -7.09
C TYR A 507 3.48 3.59 -6.80
N PRO A 508 4.06 2.45 -6.38
CA PRO A 508 3.31 1.20 -6.21
C PRO A 508 2.27 1.24 -5.07
N TYR A 509 2.53 2.05 -4.04
CA TYR A 509 1.72 2.15 -2.81
C TYR A 509 0.88 3.43 -2.73
N PHE A 510 0.66 4.10 -3.86
CA PHE A 510 -0.16 5.31 -3.92
C PHE A 510 -1.53 5.00 -4.52
N PHE A 511 -2.59 5.52 -3.88
CA PHE A 511 -3.95 5.54 -4.40
C PHE A 511 -4.60 6.89 -4.13
N ARG A 512 -5.76 7.13 -4.76
CA ARG A 512 -6.61 8.27 -4.44
C ARG A 512 -8.10 7.97 -4.60
N THR A 513 -8.90 8.48 -3.67
CA THR A 513 -10.36 8.36 -3.73
C THR A 513 -11.03 9.45 -4.56
N ILE A 514 -10.30 10.52 -4.90
CA ILE A 514 -10.71 11.50 -5.91
C ILE A 514 -10.31 11.03 -7.31
N GLY A 515 -11.05 11.51 -8.32
CA GLY A 515 -10.70 11.32 -9.71
C GLY A 515 -9.45 12.08 -10.15
N GLU A 516 -8.87 11.65 -11.25
CA GLU A 516 -7.72 12.28 -11.89
C GLU A 516 -8.15 13.34 -12.92
N ASN A 517 -7.42 14.45 -13.00
CA ASN A 517 -7.73 15.52 -13.96
C ASN A 517 -7.51 15.12 -15.42
N GLN A 518 -6.73 14.08 -15.67
CA GLN A 518 -6.64 13.46 -16.99
C GLN A 518 -8.01 13.02 -17.53
N HIS A 519 -8.99 12.71 -16.66
CA HIS A 519 -10.33 12.36 -17.11
C HIS A 519 -11.08 13.53 -17.78
N TYR A 520 -10.74 14.79 -17.47
CA TYR A 520 -11.35 15.97 -18.09
C TYR A 520 -11.15 16.03 -19.60
N LYS A 521 -10.09 15.40 -20.15
CA LYS A 521 -9.88 15.34 -21.59
C LYS A 521 -11.06 14.72 -22.34
N HIS A 522 -11.72 13.72 -21.76
CA HIS A 522 -12.88 13.08 -22.38
C HIS A 522 -14.10 14.02 -22.42
N VAL A 523 -14.23 14.88 -21.40
CA VAL A 523 -15.26 15.90 -21.34
C VAL A 523 -15.00 16.99 -22.36
N TYR A 524 -13.75 17.49 -22.43
CA TYR A 524 -13.33 18.45 -23.46
C TYR A 524 -13.60 17.93 -24.87
N MET A 525 -13.18 16.70 -25.20
CA MET A 525 -13.47 16.11 -26.51
C MET A 525 -14.98 16.07 -26.81
N SER A 526 -15.79 15.69 -25.82
CA SER A 526 -17.24 15.59 -25.99
C SER A 526 -17.89 16.96 -26.19
N LEU A 527 -17.45 17.98 -25.43
CA LEU A 527 -17.93 19.36 -25.56
C LEU A 527 -17.51 19.98 -26.89
N PHE A 528 -16.24 19.82 -27.28
CA PHE A 528 -15.70 20.38 -28.51
C PHE A 528 -16.39 19.80 -29.75
N LYS A 529 -16.65 18.48 -29.76
CA LYS A 529 -17.46 17.85 -30.80
C LYS A 529 -18.89 18.37 -30.81
N LYS A 530 -19.52 18.50 -29.64
CA LYS A 530 -20.92 18.94 -29.51
C LYS A 530 -21.15 20.36 -30.02
N PHE A 531 -20.19 21.27 -29.79
CA PHE A 531 -20.27 22.66 -30.25
C PHE A 531 -19.51 22.93 -31.56
N ASN A 532 -18.97 21.89 -32.19
CA ASN A 532 -18.15 21.97 -33.40
C ASN A 532 -16.96 22.95 -33.27
N TRP A 533 -16.35 23.00 -32.08
CA TRP A 533 -15.11 23.74 -31.85
C TRP A 533 -13.91 22.88 -32.25
N ARG A 534 -13.07 23.40 -33.13
CA ARG A 534 -11.87 22.74 -33.66
C ARG A 534 -10.59 23.47 -33.31
N ARG A 535 -10.68 24.55 -32.54
CA ARG A 535 -9.58 25.46 -32.23
C ARG A 535 -9.63 25.83 -30.76
N VAL A 536 -8.62 25.39 -30.00
CA VAL A 536 -8.55 25.59 -28.54
C VAL A 536 -7.18 26.11 -28.15
N ALA A 537 -7.10 26.94 -27.13
CA ALA A 537 -5.86 27.36 -26.51
C ALA A 537 -5.88 27.13 -24.99
N ALA A 538 -4.71 27.10 -24.37
CA ALA A 538 -4.56 26.98 -22.93
C ALA A 538 -3.56 28.00 -22.38
N LEU A 539 -3.80 28.41 -21.14
CA LEU A 539 -2.94 29.28 -20.35
C LEU A 539 -2.81 28.68 -18.95
N THR A 540 -1.61 28.24 -18.57
CA THR A 540 -1.36 27.53 -17.30
C THR A 540 -0.10 28.02 -16.62
N GLU A 541 -0.02 27.88 -15.31
CA GLU A 541 1.24 28.09 -14.58
C GLU A 541 2.21 26.93 -14.86
N ASP A 542 3.49 27.26 -15.06
CA ASP A 542 4.53 26.25 -15.27
C ASP A 542 4.95 25.55 -13.96
N GLY A 543 5.33 24.28 -14.06
CA GLY A 543 5.80 23.46 -12.93
C GLY A 543 4.73 22.90 -12.00
N GLN A 544 3.44 23.20 -12.22
CA GLN A 544 2.32 22.69 -11.40
C GLN A 544 1.84 21.31 -11.87
N LYS A 545 1.68 20.36 -10.94
CA LYS A 545 1.28 18.97 -11.22
C LYS A 545 -0.19 18.82 -11.62
N TYR A 546 -1.05 19.73 -11.14
CA TYR A 546 -2.48 19.69 -11.44
C TYR A 546 -2.83 20.15 -12.86
N THR A 547 -1.95 20.90 -13.55
CA THR A 547 -2.17 21.39 -14.93
C THR A 547 -1.58 20.47 -16.00
N GLU A 548 -0.76 19.48 -15.63
CA GLU A 548 -0.03 18.61 -16.58
C GLU A 548 -0.96 17.88 -17.56
N TYR A 549 -2.20 17.57 -17.15
CA TYR A 549 -3.18 16.89 -18.01
C TYR A 549 -3.50 17.66 -19.30
N ILE A 550 -3.37 18.99 -19.30
CA ILE A 550 -3.60 19.83 -20.49
C ILE A 550 -2.54 19.55 -21.55
N SER A 551 -1.29 19.33 -21.13
CA SER A 551 -0.21 18.96 -22.05
C SER A 551 -0.41 17.53 -22.57
N LEU A 552 -0.84 16.61 -21.70
CA LEU A 552 -1.14 15.21 -22.07
C LEU A 552 -2.35 15.07 -23.02
N MET A 553 -3.24 16.06 -23.06
CA MET A 553 -4.41 16.07 -23.96
C MET A 553 -4.06 16.41 -25.41
N GLN A 554 -2.85 16.91 -25.70
CA GLN A 554 -2.47 17.35 -27.04
C GLN A 554 -2.63 16.25 -28.11
N GLU A 555 -2.16 15.04 -27.83
CA GLU A 555 -2.28 13.91 -28.76
C GLU A 555 -3.74 13.52 -29.04
N ASP A 556 -4.59 13.62 -28.01
CA ASP A 556 -6.02 13.31 -28.14
C ASP A 556 -6.74 14.38 -29.00
N LEU A 557 -6.37 15.67 -28.85
CA LEU A 557 -6.87 16.76 -29.69
C LEU A 557 -6.51 16.54 -31.17
N GLU A 558 -5.24 16.20 -31.43
CA GLU A 558 -4.74 15.95 -32.79
C GLU A 558 -5.48 14.79 -33.46
N ARG A 559 -5.69 13.69 -32.73
CA ARG A 559 -6.45 12.52 -33.21
C ARG A 559 -7.88 12.88 -33.62
N GLU A 560 -8.50 13.79 -32.89
CA GLU A 560 -9.87 14.28 -33.15
C GLU A 560 -9.94 15.44 -34.14
N LYS A 561 -8.82 15.77 -34.80
CA LYS A 561 -8.69 16.88 -35.76
C LYS A 561 -9.05 18.24 -35.15
N ILE A 562 -8.75 18.42 -33.85
CA ILE A 562 -8.86 19.67 -33.11
C ILE A 562 -7.45 20.26 -32.97
N LYS A 563 -7.26 21.50 -33.42
CA LYS A 563 -5.98 22.17 -33.35
C LYS A 563 -5.77 22.82 -31.98
N PHE A 564 -4.72 22.40 -31.29
CA PHE A 564 -4.23 23.12 -30.11
C PHE A 564 -3.45 24.36 -30.57
N ILE A 565 -4.10 25.53 -30.59
CA ILE A 565 -3.59 26.77 -31.17
C ILE A 565 -2.35 27.26 -30.41
N ALA A 566 -2.41 27.18 -29.08
CA ALA A 566 -1.34 27.57 -28.19
C ALA A 566 -1.54 26.90 -26.83
N ASN A 567 -0.45 26.35 -26.27
CA ASN A 567 -0.37 25.91 -24.88
C ASN A 567 0.65 26.82 -24.19
N LYS A 568 0.20 27.95 -23.65
CA LYS A 568 1.09 28.96 -23.05
C LYS A 568 1.29 28.65 -21.58
N LYS A 569 2.55 28.58 -21.16
CA LYS A 569 2.94 28.45 -19.77
C LYS A 569 3.64 29.73 -19.31
N PHE A 570 3.25 30.23 -18.15
CA PHE A 570 3.91 31.38 -17.52
C PHE A 570 4.68 30.93 -16.28
N PRO A 571 5.82 31.57 -15.95
CA PRO A 571 6.62 31.20 -14.80
C PRO A 571 5.90 31.54 -13.48
N ARG A 572 6.18 30.76 -12.43
CA ARG A 572 5.64 30.99 -11.08
C ARG A 572 6.07 32.33 -10.49
N GLU A 573 7.29 32.77 -10.79
CA GLU A 573 7.83 34.07 -10.39
C GLU A 573 7.36 35.18 -11.35
N ARG A 574 6.15 35.68 -11.09
CA ARG A 574 5.42 36.58 -12.00
C ARG A 574 5.83 38.05 -11.94
N LYS A 575 6.69 38.45 -10.99
CA LYS A 575 7.07 39.86 -10.79
C LYS A 575 7.80 40.49 -11.98
N THR A 576 8.23 39.68 -12.95
CA THR A 576 9.04 40.07 -14.10
C THR A 576 8.31 40.06 -15.45
N GLU A 577 7.10 39.49 -15.58
CA GLU A 577 6.38 39.38 -16.87
C GLU A 577 4.92 39.86 -16.78
N ASP A 578 4.49 40.66 -17.76
CA ASP A 578 3.12 41.16 -17.87
C ASP A 578 2.20 40.08 -18.48
N MET A 579 1.19 39.63 -17.73
CA MET A 579 0.19 38.65 -18.19
C MET A 579 -0.50 39.08 -19.50
N ARG A 580 -0.56 40.39 -19.74
CA ARG A 580 -1.07 40.97 -20.97
C ARG A 580 -0.40 40.41 -22.23
N TRP A 581 0.92 40.19 -22.20
CA TRP A 581 1.65 39.64 -23.36
C TRP A 581 1.13 38.26 -23.77
N HIS A 582 0.85 37.39 -22.80
CA HIS A 582 0.30 36.06 -23.08
C HIS A 582 -1.09 36.15 -23.72
N LEU A 583 -1.93 37.06 -23.24
CA LEU A 583 -3.27 37.30 -23.81
C LEU A 583 -3.20 37.94 -25.20
N GLU A 584 -2.24 38.82 -25.47
CA GLU A 584 -2.03 39.44 -26.79
C GLU A 584 -1.65 38.37 -27.83
N ASP A 585 -0.76 37.43 -27.49
CA ASP A 585 -0.45 36.29 -28.36
C ASP A 585 -1.70 35.45 -28.65
N LEU A 586 -2.49 35.10 -27.63
CA LEU A 586 -3.74 34.34 -27.82
C LEU A 586 -4.76 35.07 -28.69
N LYS A 587 -4.92 36.39 -28.49
CA LYS A 587 -5.79 37.25 -29.29
C LYS A 587 -5.33 37.34 -30.74
N SER A 588 -4.02 37.52 -30.97
CA SER A 588 -3.43 37.58 -32.32
C SER A 588 -3.67 36.29 -33.12
N LYS A 589 -3.69 35.13 -32.43
CA LYS A 589 -3.99 33.81 -33.00
C LYS A 589 -5.48 33.52 -33.13
N ARG A 590 -6.35 34.46 -32.74
CA ARG A 590 -7.81 34.34 -32.74
C ARG A 590 -8.29 33.12 -31.95
N ALA A 591 -7.65 32.85 -30.81
CA ALA A 591 -8.09 31.79 -29.90
C ALA A 591 -9.34 32.25 -29.13
N ARG A 592 -10.50 31.67 -29.43
CA ARG A 592 -11.78 32.01 -28.76
C ARG A 592 -12.13 31.06 -27.62
N ILE A 593 -11.69 29.80 -27.69
CA ILE A 593 -11.89 28.79 -26.65
C ILE A 593 -10.59 28.67 -25.85
N ILE A 594 -10.61 29.04 -24.58
CA ILE A 594 -9.42 29.15 -23.74
C ILE A 594 -9.60 28.34 -22.45
N ILE A 595 -8.69 27.42 -22.19
CA ILE A 595 -8.58 26.70 -20.92
C ILE A 595 -7.56 27.40 -20.04
N ALA A 596 -8.00 28.00 -18.95
CA ALA A 596 -7.11 28.66 -18.00
C ALA A 596 -7.19 27.96 -16.65
N ASP A 597 -6.21 27.10 -16.38
CA ASP A 597 -6.13 26.32 -15.14
C ASP A 597 -5.09 26.96 -14.21
N VAL A 598 -5.59 27.80 -13.30
CA VAL A 598 -4.79 28.78 -12.54
C VAL A 598 -5.34 28.95 -11.11
N VAL A 599 -4.53 29.54 -10.22
CA VAL A 599 -4.90 29.87 -8.83
C VAL A 599 -5.59 31.24 -8.72
N ASP A 600 -6.24 31.50 -7.57
CA ASP A 600 -7.09 32.69 -7.29
C ASP A 600 -6.48 34.03 -7.70
N ASP A 601 -5.23 34.28 -7.33
CA ASP A 601 -4.53 35.55 -7.59
C ASP A 601 -4.18 35.72 -9.06
N VAL A 602 -3.77 34.64 -9.73
CA VAL A 602 -3.55 34.64 -11.18
C VAL A 602 -4.87 34.85 -11.92
N ALA A 603 -5.93 34.15 -11.53
CA ALA A 603 -7.24 34.25 -12.17
C ALA A 603 -7.74 35.70 -12.19
N ARG A 604 -7.54 36.44 -11.08
CA ARG A 604 -7.89 37.88 -11.00
C ARG A 604 -7.14 38.71 -12.03
N VAL A 605 -5.82 38.56 -12.11
CA VAL A 605 -4.99 39.33 -13.05
C VAL A 605 -5.35 38.98 -14.49
N VAL A 606 -5.45 37.69 -14.82
CA VAL A 606 -5.77 37.21 -16.17
C VAL A 606 -7.15 37.71 -16.62
N MET A 607 -8.17 37.58 -15.78
CA MET A 607 -9.53 37.99 -16.16
C MET A 607 -9.69 39.51 -16.18
N CYS A 608 -8.97 40.26 -15.35
CA CYS A 608 -8.92 41.72 -15.42
C CYS A 608 -8.30 42.21 -16.75
N GLU A 609 -7.16 41.64 -17.15
CA GLU A 609 -6.54 41.99 -18.44
C GLU A 609 -7.39 41.49 -19.63
N ALA A 610 -8.01 40.31 -19.53
CA ALA A 610 -8.95 39.83 -20.54
C ALA A 610 -10.14 40.79 -20.72
N TYR A 611 -10.68 41.36 -19.64
CA TYR A 611 -11.73 42.37 -19.71
C TYR A 611 -11.27 43.63 -20.47
N LYS A 612 -10.11 44.18 -20.12
CA LYS A 612 -9.54 45.36 -20.78
C LYS A 612 -9.25 45.13 -22.26
N MET A 613 -8.97 43.88 -22.63
CA MET A 613 -8.71 43.47 -24.00
C MET A 613 -9.97 42.99 -24.75
N GLU A 614 -11.16 43.15 -24.19
CA GLU A 614 -12.42 42.69 -24.77
C GLU A 614 -12.43 41.18 -25.10
N MET A 615 -11.79 40.38 -24.25
CA MET A 615 -11.71 38.92 -24.34
C MET A 615 -12.74 38.23 -23.43
N THR A 616 -13.98 38.73 -23.40
CA THR A 616 -15.06 38.20 -22.54
C THR A 616 -16.12 37.44 -23.33
N ALA A 617 -17.08 36.82 -22.63
CA ALA A 617 -18.20 36.13 -23.27
C ALA A 617 -19.03 37.04 -24.20
N LYS A 618 -19.11 38.35 -23.92
CA LYS A 618 -19.78 39.34 -24.79
C LYS A 618 -19.15 39.43 -26.17
N GLN A 619 -17.84 39.21 -26.28
CA GLN A 619 -17.09 39.19 -27.54
C GLN A 619 -16.92 37.77 -28.11
N GLY A 620 -17.66 36.79 -27.60
CA GLY A 620 -17.63 35.41 -28.09
C GLY A 620 -16.41 34.60 -27.63
N TYR A 621 -15.79 34.95 -26.49
CA TYR A 621 -14.79 34.09 -25.85
C TYR A 621 -15.43 33.12 -24.88
N VAL A 622 -14.91 31.90 -24.81
CA VAL A 622 -15.30 30.87 -23.85
C VAL A 622 -14.10 30.54 -22.99
N TRP A 623 -14.23 30.78 -21.68
CA TRP A 623 -13.21 30.48 -20.70
C TRP A 623 -13.59 29.23 -19.91
N PHE A 624 -12.63 28.33 -19.76
CA PHE A 624 -12.69 27.27 -18.75
C PHE A 624 -11.80 27.66 -17.57
N LEU A 625 -12.39 27.83 -16.40
CA LEU A 625 -11.68 28.16 -15.15
C LEU A 625 -11.87 27.05 -14.11
N PRO A 626 -10.97 26.90 -13.13
CA PRO A 626 -11.06 25.83 -12.16
C PRO A 626 -12.19 26.06 -11.16
N VAL A 627 -12.77 24.96 -10.67
CA VAL A 627 -13.84 24.99 -9.66
C VAL A 627 -13.35 25.35 -8.26
N TRP A 628 -12.06 25.12 -7.98
CA TRP A 628 -11.47 25.32 -6.64
C TRP A 628 -11.19 26.78 -6.31
N LEU A 629 -11.39 27.69 -7.25
CA LEU A 629 -11.32 29.12 -6.99
C LEU A 629 -12.35 29.48 -5.90
N ASN A 630 -11.95 30.27 -4.91
CA ASN A 630 -12.85 30.65 -3.82
C ASN A 630 -14.11 31.33 -4.36
N SER A 631 -15.30 31.03 -3.84
CA SER A 631 -16.58 31.66 -4.25
C SER A 631 -16.54 33.19 -4.42
N THR A 632 -15.68 33.90 -3.68
CA THR A 632 -15.52 35.36 -3.74
C THR A 632 -14.21 35.83 -4.38
N TRP A 633 -13.47 34.95 -5.08
CA TRP A 633 -12.14 35.21 -5.62
C TRP A 633 -12.07 36.45 -6.54
N TYR A 634 -13.18 36.79 -7.20
CA TYR A 634 -13.30 37.89 -8.14
C TYR A 634 -13.63 39.25 -7.49
N ASN A 635 -13.86 39.29 -6.17
CA ASN A 635 -14.18 40.51 -5.44
C ASN A 635 -12.92 41.34 -5.16
N THR A 636 -12.49 42.08 -6.18
CA THR A 636 -11.29 42.91 -6.12
C THR A 636 -11.45 44.12 -5.20
N ASP A 637 -12.65 44.67 -5.03
CA ASP A 637 -12.85 45.84 -4.17
C ASP A 637 -12.58 45.50 -2.69
N LEU A 638 -12.97 44.30 -2.23
CA LEU A 638 -12.64 43.82 -0.88
C LEU A 638 -11.14 43.54 -0.71
N LEU A 639 -10.51 42.93 -1.71
CA LEU A 639 -9.11 42.48 -1.63
C LEU A 639 -8.12 43.64 -1.77
N ASN A 640 -8.42 44.63 -2.62
CA ASN A 640 -7.59 45.81 -2.83
C ASN A 640 -7.56 46.72 -1.58
N VAL A 641 -8.65 46.77 -0.80
CA VAL A 641 -8.71 47.56 0.46
C VAL A 641 -7.81 46.96 1.55
N ASN A 642 -7.67 45.63 1.59
CA ASN A 642 -6.80 44.94 2.54
C ASN A 642 -5.31 44.96 2.14
N GLY A 643 -4.94 45.67 1.06
CA GLY A 643 -3.56 45.94 0.66
C GLY A 643 -2.74 44.72 0.20
N SER A 644 -3.40 43.59 -0.10
CA SER A 644 -2.72 42.31 -0.36
C SER A 644 -2.28 42.15 -1.82
N GLU A 645 -3.02 42.75 -2.75
CA GLU A 645 -2.81 42.67 -4.20
C GLU A 645 -3.27 43.98 -4.87
N ALA A 646 -2.71 44.31 -6.04
CA ALA A 646 -3.03 45.52 -6.81
C ALA A 646 -3.62 45.16 -8.17
N VAL A 647 -4.86 44.65 -8.19
CA VAL A 647 -5.57 44.35 -9.45
C VAL A 647 -6.35 45.59 -9.89
N ASN A 648 -6.01 46.13 -11.06
CA ASN A 648 -6.53 47.39 -11.59
C ASN A 648 -7.91 47.23 -12.29
N CYS A 649 -8.83 46.50 -11.67
CA CYS A 649 -10.23 46.32 -12.10
C CYS A 649 -11.17 46.35 -10.87
N THR A 650 -12.37 46.92 -11.02
CA THR A 650 -13.41 46.90 -9.97
C THR A 650 -14.16 45.57 -9.96
N THR A 651 -14.88 45.25 -8.86
CA THR A 651 -15.64 43.99 -8.77
C THR A 651 -16.70 43.89 -9.88
N LYS A 652 -17.31 45.01 -10.28
CA LYS A 652 -18.28 45.04 -11.39
C LYS A 652 -17.62 44.66 -12.72
N GLN A 653 -16.43 45.18 -12.99
CA GLN A 653 -15.66 44.84 -14.19
C GLN A 653 -15.24 43.36 -14.18
N MET A 654 -14.85 42.84 -13.00
CA MET A 654 -14.52 41.43 -12.84
C MET A 654 -15.72 40.51 -13.08
N ILE A 655 -16.90 40.84 -12.54
CA ILE A 655 -18.15 40.11 -12.81
C ILE A 655 -18.43 40.05 -14.31
N ASP A 656 -18.31 41.19 -15.00
CA ASP A 656 -18.47 41.25 -16.45
C ASP A 656 -17.42 40.39 -17.20
N ALA A 657 -16.20 40.31 -16.68
CA ALA A 657 -15.12 39.51 -17.25
C ALA A 657 -15.39 38.00 -17.17
N ILE A 658 -15.88 37.54 -16.02
CA ILE A 658 -16.04 36.12 -15.70
C ILE A 658 -17.42 35.59 -16.09
N THR A 659 -18.40 36.44 -16.38
CA THR A 659 -19.75 36.00 -16.74
C THR A 659 -19.72 34.96 -17.88
N GLY A 660 -20.26 33.76 -17.61
CA GLY A 660 -20.40 32.69 -18.59
C GLY A 660 -19.22 31.71 -18.69
N TYR A 661 -18.19 31.79 -17.82
CA TYR A 661 -17.12 30.78 -17.82
C TYR A 661 -17.65 29.39 -17.44
N PHE A 662 -17.04 28.36 -17.99
CA PHE A 662 -17.30 26.97 -17.65
C PHE A 662 -16.29 26.45 -16.63
N ALA A 663 -16.73 25.61 -15.71
CA ALA A 663 -15.87 24.87 -14.79
C ALA A 663 -16.20 23.38 -14.86
N MET A 664 -15.24 22.56 -14.46
CA MET A 664 -15.44 21.12 -14.33
C MET A 664 -14.94 20.65 -12.98
N THR A 665 -15.61 19.63 -12.45
CA THR A 665 -15.22 19.00 -11.19
C THR A 665 -15.66 17.54 -11.18
N HIS A 666 -14.97 16.70 -10.42
CA HIS A 666 -15.50 15.39 -10.08
C HIS A 666 -16.70 15.56 -9.14
N ALA A 667 -17.77 14.81 -9.37
CA ALA A 667 -18.94 14.84 -8.51
C ALA A 667 -18.53 14.51 -7.06
N TYR A 668 -18.65 15.50 -6.17
CA TYR A 668 -18.23 15.40 -4.77
C TYR A 668 -19.03 14.37 -3.97
N TYR A 669 -20.31 14.23 -4.33
CA TYR A 669 -21.29 13.39 -3.64
C TYR A 669 -22.07 12.56 -4.66
N ALA A 670 -22.47 11.35 -4.27
CA ALA A 670 -23.50 10.62 -5.02
C ALA A 670 -24.88 11.31 -4.87
N PRO A 671 -25.89 10.93 -5.67
CA PRO A 671 -27.26 11.39 -5.49
C PRO A 671 -27.75 11.20 -4.05
N ASP A 672 -28.56 12.12 -3.54
CA ASP A 672 -28.96 12.15 -2.13
C ASP A 672 -29.77 10.90 -1.71
N ASP A 673 -30.44 10.23 -2.64
CA ASP A 673 -31.21 9.00 -2.48
C ASP A 673 -30.36 7.72 -2.57
N ALA A 674 -29.10 7.82 -3.01
CA ALA A 674 -28.20 6.68 -3.12
C ALA A 674 -27.86 6.11 -1.73
N MET A 675 -27.88 4.78 -1.64
CA MET A 675 -27.52 4.05 -0.42
C MET A 675 -25.99 3.84 -0.35
N MET A 676 -25.41 4.15 0.80
CA MET A 676 -23.99 3.96 1.10
C MET A 676 -23.75 2.71 1.96
N GLN A 677 -22.50 2.30 2.13
CA GLN A 677 -22.04 1.10 2.85
C GLN A 677 -22.57 0.94 4.29
N GLU A 678 -22.99 2.03 4.93
CA GLU A 678 -23.60 2.02 6.26
C GLU A 678 -25.12 1.77 6.27
N ASN A 679 -25.69 1.46 5.10
CA ASN A 679 -27.13 1.29 4.91
C ASN A 679 -27.96 2.55 5.27
N ILE A 680 -27.39 3.72 4.99
CA ILE A 680 -28.06 5.03 5.06
C ILE A 680 -27.98 5.70 3.69
N THR A 681 -28.76 6.76 3.49
CA THR A 681 -28.69 7.56 2.25
C THR A 681 -27.60 8.63 2.34
N VAL A 682 -27.04 9.04 1.19
CA VAL A 682 -26.06 10.14 1.13
C VAL A 682 -26.66 11.45 1.66
N GLY A 683 -27.94 11.72 1.41
CA GLY A 683 -28.65 12.88 1.95
C GLY A 683 -28.69 12.88 3.49
N GLN A 684 -28.96 11.73 4.12
CA GLN A 684 -28.91 11.58 5.58
C GLN A 684 -27.49 11.80 6.13
N TRP A 685 -26.47 11.28 5.45
CA TRP A 685 -25.08 11.51 5.83
C TRP A 685 -24.72 13.01 5.76
N LYS A 686 -25.09 13.71 4.68
CA LYS A 686 -24.86 15.16 4.50
C LYS A 686 -25.53 15.98 5.60
N GLN A 687 -26.77 15.64 5.96
CA GLN A 687 -27.48 16.29 7.07
C GLN A 687 -26.78 16.09 8.41
N LYS A 688 -26.28 14.87 8.67
CA LYS A 688 -25.49 14.58 9.86
C LYS A 688 -24.21 15.39 9.85
N TYR A 689 -23.47 15.40 8.74
CA TYR A 689 -22.21 16.14 8.61
C TYR A 689 -22.37 17.65 8.85
N LYS A 690 -23.39 18.27 8.25
CA LYS A 690 -23.71 19.71 8.40
C LYS A 690 -23.99 20.13 9.85
N ARG A 691 -24.38 19.20 10.74
CA ARG A 691 -24.61 19.52 12.17
C ARG A 691 -23.29 19.68 12.97
N TRP A 692 -22.17 19.16 12.48
CA TRP A 692 -20.91 19.03 13.24
C TRP A 692 -19.80 19.95 12.74
N THR A 693 -19.91 20.43 11.50
CA THR A 693 -18.92 21.29 10.85
C THR A 693 -19.51 21.95 9.60
N ASP A 694 -18.84 22.98 9.11
CA ASP A 694 -19.13 23.58 7.81
C ASP A 694 -18.96 22.55 6.69
N VAL A 695 -19.85 22.60 5.71
CA VAL A 695 -19.87 21.64 4.60
C VAL A 695 -18.67 21.90 3.69
N ASN A 696 -17.79 20.91 3.54
CA ASN A 696 -16.69 20.92 2.59
C ASN A 696 -16.95 19.90 1.47
N ALA A 697 -16.62 20.27 0.24
CA ALA A 697 -16.86 19.42 -0.93
C ALA A 697 -15.98 18.14 -0.94
N TYR A 698 -14.76 18.21 -0.41
CA TYR A 698 -13.81 17.08 -0.37
C TYR A 698 -14.01 16.12 0.81
N ALA A 699 -14.96 16.42 1.71
CA ALA A 699 -15.22 15.61 2.89
C ALA A 699 -15.62 14.16 2.57
N GLY A 700 -16.43 13.97 1.52
CA GLY A 700 -16.86 12.65 1.06
C GLY A 700 -15.70 11.74 0.66
N PHE A 701 -14.70 12.29 -0.06
CA PHE A 701 -13.53 11.51 -0.50
C PHE A 701 -12.66 11.05 0.67
N ALA A 702 -12.49 11.90 1.69
CA ALA A 702 -11.73 11.53 2.89
C ALA A 702 -12.49 10.49 3.74
N TYR A 703 -13.82 10.61 3.82
CA TYR A 703 -14.68 9.61 4.46
C TYR A 703 -14.53 8.23 3.81
N ASP A 704 -14.63 8.19 2.48
CA ASP A 704 -14.56 6.95 1.70
C ASP A 704 -13.15 6.35 1.70
N ALA A 705 -12.10 7.17 1.83
CA ALA A 705 -10.73 6.68 1.95
C ALA A 705 -10.50 5.89 3.25
N ILE A 706 -11.06 6.33 4.38
CA ILE A 706 -11.01 5.56 5.64
C ILE A 706 -11.76 4.23 5.50
N TRP A 707 -12.92 4.23 4.83
CA TRP A 707 -13.65 2.99 4.55
C TRP A 707 -12.87 2.05 3.64
N THR A 708 -12.13 2.59 2.66
CA THR A 708 -11.24 1.79 1.80
C THR A 708 -10.16 1.09 2.63
N TYR A 709 -9.48 1.81 3.53
CA TYR A 709 -8.55 1.20 4.49
C TYR A 709 -9.23 0.13 5.35
N ALA A 710 -10.38 0.44 5.93
CA ALA A 710 -11.09 -0.46 6.84
C ALA A 710 -11.50 -1.78 6.18
N LEU A 711 -12.04 -1.73 4.96
CA LEU A 711 -12.46 -2.92 4.21
C LEU A 711 -11.25 -3.76 3.78
N ALA A 712 -10.18 -3.12 3.29
CA ALA A 712 -8.96 -3.83 2.92
C ALA A 712 -8.30 -4.51 4.13
N LEU A 713 -8.20 -3.81 5.27
CA LEU A 713 -7.69 -4.37 6.52
C LEU A 713 -8.58 -5.48 7.08
N ASN A 714 -9.90 -5.36 6.93
CA ASN A 714 -10.82 -6.41 7.34
C ASN A 714 -10.58 -7.70 6.53
N ASN A 715 -10.47 -7.58 5.21
CA ASN A 715 -10.13 -8.73 4.36
C ASN A 715 -8.74 -9.29 4.68
N LEU A 716 -7.76 -8.43 4.99
CA LEU A 716 -6.43 -8.88 5.42
C LEU A 716 -6.51 -9.66 6.73
N SER A 717 -7.25 -9.17 7.72
CA SER A 717 -7.42 -9.83 9.02
C SER A 717 -8.10 -11.19 8.93
N GLN A 718 -8.98 -11.38 7.94
CA GLN A 718 -9.68 -12.65 7.70
C GLN A 718 -8.84 -13.64 6.90
N THR A 719 -8.07 -13.17 5.91
CA THR A 719 -7.27 -14.02 5.01
C THR A 719 -5.88 -14.34 5.56
N ASP A 720 -5.31 -13.45 6.38
CA ASP A 720 -3.95 -13.55 6.92
C ASP A 720 -3.81 -12.74 8.21
N PRO A 721 -4.25 -13.32 9.34
CA PRO A 721 -4.15 -12.67 10.64
C PRO A 721 -2.71 -12.31 11.04
N GLU A 722 -1.69 -13.02 10.55
CA GLU A 722 -0.28 -12.73 10.87
C GLU A 722 0.15 -11.40 10.23
N ALA A 723 -0.26 -11.16 8.99
CA ALA A 723 0.04 -9.95 8.23
C ALA A 723 -0.41 -8.68 8.95
N MET A 724 -1.50 -8.73 9.73
CA MET A 724 -1.98 -7.59 10.54
C MET A 724 -0.96 -7.07 11.55
N SER A 725 0.00 -7.92 11.93
CA SER A 725 1.06 -7.56 12.87
C SER A 725 2.37 -7.13 12.16
N GLN A 726 2.43 -7.26 10.83
CA GLN A 726 3.62 -7.01 10.00
C GLN A 726 3.27 -6.14 8.77
N LEU A 727 2.57 -5.03 8.99
CA LEU A 727 2.00 -4.19 7.92
C LEU A 727 3.04 -3.58 6.95
N HIS A 728 4.29 -3.46 7.40
CA HIS A 728 5.40 -2.85 6.63
C HIS A 728 6.41 -3.84 6.06
N LYS A 729 6.09 -5.15 6.05
CA LYS A 729 6.84 -6.10 5.21
C LYS A 729 6.38 -5.97 3.78
N GLU A 730 7.32 -5.97 2.83
CA GLU A 730 7.03 -5.86 1.39
C GLU A 730 5.90 -6.79 0.92
N ASN A 731 5.94 -8.07 1.29
CA ASN A 731 4.89 -9.03 0.90
C ASN A 731 3.51 -8.67 1.50
N THR A 732 3.47 -8.26 2.77
CA THR A 732 2.23 -7.82 3.43
C THR A 732 1.67 -6.56 2.78
N THR A 733 2.52 -5.56 2.55
CA THR A 733 2.10 -4.30 1.94
C THR A 733 1.61 -4.53 0.51
N ASN A 734 2.29 -5.35 -0.28
CA ASN A 734 1.84 -5.76 -1.61
C ASN A 734 0.48 -6.49 -1.57
N LYS A 735 0.25 -7.33 -0.54
CA LYS A 735 -1.05 -7.98 -0.33
C LYS A 735 -2.13 -6.96 0.03
N LEU A 736 -1.84 -6.00 0.92
CA LEU A 736 -2.77 -4.92 1.27
C LEU A 736 -3.11 -4.06 0.05
N VAL A 737 -2.13 -3.75 -0.81
CA VAL A 737 -2.32 -3.03 -2.08
C VAL A 737 -3.28 -3.77 -3.00
N ARG A 738 -3.13 -5.09 -3.16
CA ARG A 738 -4.08 -5.92 -3.94
C ARG A 738 -5.48 -5.89 -3.33
N LEU A 739 -5.59 -6.00 -2.02
CA LEU A 739 -6.89 -5.92 -1.33
C LEU A 739 -7.55 -4.55 -1.53
N VAL A 740 -6.78 -3.46 -1.56
CA VAL A 740 -7.29 -2.13 -1.92
C VAL A 740 -7.75 -2.08 -3.37
N GLU A 741 -7.00 -2.67 -4.31
CA GLU A 741 -7.41 -2.76 -5.72
C GLU A 741 -8.73 -3.53 -5.90
N GLU A 742 -8.94 -4.57 -5.10
CA GLU A 742 -10.14 -5.41 -5.11
C GLU A 742 -11.35 -4.76 -4.40
N THR A 743 -11.17 -3.63 -3.70
CA THR A 743 -12.29 -2.96 -3.04
C THR A 743 -13.34 -2.46 -4.05
N ASP A 744 -14.60 -2.80 -3.79
CA ASP A 744 -15.75 -2.38 -4.60
C ASP A 744 -16.95 -2.13 -3.66
N PHE A 745 -17.23 -0.86 -3.37
CA PHE A 745 -18.35 -0.48 -2.51
C PHE A 745 -18.94 0.87 -2.90
N TYR A 746 -20.17 1.14 -2.45
CA TYR A 746 -20.82 2.43 -2.63
C TYR A 746 -20.58 3.31 -1.40
N GLY A 747 -19.76 4.34 -1.57
CA GLY A 747 -19.44 5.36 -0.57
C GLY A 747 -20.31 6.61 -0.68
N VAL A 748 -19.97 7.61 0.13
CA VAL A 748 -20.63 8.94 0.15
C VAL A 748 -20.43 9.68 -1.17
N SER A 749 -19.23 9.58 -1.74
CA SER A 749 -18.88 10.19 -3.01
C SER A 749 -19.26 9.33 -4.22
N GLY A 750 -19.91 8.18 -4.01
CA GLY A 750 -20.34 7.22 -5.05
C GLY A 750 -19.58 5.90 -5.01
N ARG A 751 -19.63 5.12 -6.10
CA ARG A 751 -18.94 3.82 -6.17
C ARG A 751 -17.42 3.99 -6.15
N ILE A 752 -16.76 3.38 -5.17
CA ILE A 752 -15.31 3.30 -5.04
C ILE A 752 -14.86 1.97 -5.61
N LYS A 753 -14.09 2.02 -6.71
CA LYS A 753 -13.49 0.83 -7.34
C LYS A 753 -12.22 1.24 -8.10
N PHE A 754 -11.13 0.56 -7.80
CA PHE A 754 -9.84 0.75 -8.47
C PHE A 754 -9.71 -0.29 -9.59
N ARG A 755 -9.42 0.16 -10.81
CA ARG A 755 -9.45 -0.70 -12.01
C ARG A 755 -8.03 -0.97 -12.50
N GLY A 756 -7.15 -1.44 -11.62
CA GLY A 756 -5.71 -1.64 -11.91
C GLY A 756 -4.85 -0.36 -11.92
N GLY A 757 -5.47 0.82 -11.94
CA GLY A 757 -4.81 2.11 -11.73
C GLY A 757 -4.95 2.63 -10.29
N PRO A 758 -4.19 3.66 -9.89
CA PRO A 758 -4.25 4.22 -8.53
C PRO A 758 -5.41 5.20 -8.34
N SER A 759 -6.05 5.62 -9.43
CA SER A 759 -7.13 6.62 -9.46
C SER A 759 -8.52 5.98 -9.49
N ARG A 760 -9.46 6.60 -8.79
CA ARG A 760 -10.88 6.31 -8.94
C ARG A 760 -11.45 6.98 -10.19
N PHE A 761 -12.52 6.39 -10.75
CA PHE A 761 -13.36 7.01 -11.77
C PHE A 761 -14.67 7.51 -11.16
N SER A 762 -14.98 8.79 -11.38
CA SER A 762 -16.18 9.49 -10.93
C SER A 762 -16.93 10.12 -12.10
N VAL A 763 -18.20 10.48 -11.85
CA VAL A 763 -18.95 11.38 -12.74
C VAL A 763 -18.27 12.73 -12.73
N ILE A 764 -18.19 13.40 -13.88
CA ILE A 764 -17.64 14.76 -13.97
C ILE A 764 -18.80 15.73 -14.21
N ASP A 765 -18.94 16.69 -13.33
CA ASP A 765 -19.93 17.75 -13.42
C ASP A 765 -19.37 18.92 -14.21
N ILE A 766 -20.19 19.45 -15.12
CA ILE A 766 -19.89 20.62 -15.93
C ILE A 766 -20.76 21.75 -15.40
N MET A 767 -20.11 22.83 -15.00
CA MET A 767 -20.76 23.98 -14.39
C MET A 767 -20.57 25.22 -15.25
N GLN A 768 -21.51 26.15 -15.19
CA GLN A 768 -21.39 27.47 -15.80
C GLN A 768 -21.63 28.55 -14.75
N TRP A 769 -20.80 29.59 -14.74
CA TRP A 769 -20.94 30.71 -13.83
C TRP A 769 -21.85 31.79 -14.40
N TYR A 770 -22.93 32.12 -13.70
CA TYR A 770 -23.80 33.25 -14.00
C TYR A 770 -24.63 33.63 -12.76
N GLU A 771 -25.12 34.87 -12.71
CA GLU A 771 -25.93 35.39 -11.58
C GLU A 771 -25.23 35.29 -10.20
N GLY A 772 -23.89 35.26 -10.18
CA GLY A 772 -23.09 35.21 -8.96
C GLY A 772 -22.74 33.82 -8.45
N GLU A 773 -23.23 32.75 -9.09
CA GLU A 773 -23.02 31.36 -8.64
C GLU A 773 -22.70 30.39 -9.79
N LEU A 774 -22.10 29.24 -9.43
CA LEU A 774 -21.86 28.12 -10.34
C LEU A 774 -23.08 27.20 -10.40
N HIS A 775 -23.64 27.02 -11.60
CA HIS A 775 -24.78 26.14 -11.83
C HIS A 775 -24.35 24.91 -12.62
N ILE A 776 -24.80 23.72 -12.22
CA ILE A 776 -24.55 22.48 -12.97
C ILE A 776 -25.38 22.51 -14.27
N VAL A 777 -24.69 22.46 -15.40
CA VAL A 777 -25.29 22.50 -16.75
C VAL A 777 -25.20 21.16 -17.48
N GLY A 778 -24.37 20.24 -16.99
CA GLY A 778 -24.27 18.89 -17.53
C GLY A 778 -23.45 17.95 -16.64
N ASN A 779 -23.52 16.67 -16.95
CA ASN A 779 -22.78 15.61 -16.29
C ASN A 779 -22.19 14.68 -17.36
N PHE A 780 -20.97 14.20 -17.13
CA PHE A 780 -20.32 13.22 -17.97
C PHE A 780 -20.17 11.91 -17.21
N TYR A 781 -20.83 10.87 -17.73
CA TYR A 781 -20.77 9.51 -17.20
C TYR A 781 -19.74 8.71 -18.00
N PRO A 782 -18.56 8.40 -17.43
CA PRO A 782 -17.54 7.65 -18.14
C PRO A 782 -18.00 6.21 -18.41
N ASN A 783 -17.72 5.69 -19.61
CA ASN A 783 -17.95 4.28 -19.94
C ASN A 783 -16.71 3.46 -19.54
N LEU A 784 -16.88 2.65 -18.49
CA LEU A 784 -15.77 1.99 -17.80
C LEU A 784 -15.83 0.48 -18.03
N THR A 785 -14.68 -0.13 -18.31
CA THR A 785 -14.54 -1.59 -18.18
C THR A 785 -14.31 -1.96 -16.72
N ASP A 786 -14.66 -3.17 -16.29
CA ASP A 786 -14.46 -3.56 -14.90
C ASP A 786 -12.98 -3.75 -14.51
N ASN A 787 -12.11 -4.07 -15.47
CA ASN A 787 -10.76 -4.59 -15.17
C ASN A 787 -9.59 -3.72 -15.69
N LYS A 788 -9.85 -2.63 -16.42
CA LYS A 788 -8.79 -1.76 -16.96
C LYS A 788 -8.97 -0.29 -16.57
N PRO A 789 -7.88 0.47 -16.37
CA PRO A 789 -7.93 1.87 -15.98
C PRO A 789 -8.11 2.76 -17.21
N GLU A 790 -9.07 2.44 -18.08
CA GLU A 790 -9.30 3.14 -19.35
C GLU A 790 -10.77 3.54 -19.50
N ILE A 791 -11.00 4.79 -19.92
CA ILE A 791 -12.32 5.31 -20.28
C ILE A 791 -12.53 5.11 -21.79
N ARG A 792 -13.40 4.18 -22.18
CA ARG A 792 -13.76 3.91 -23.60
C ARG A 792 -14.90 4.82 -24.05
N GLY A 793 -14.72 6.12 -23.87
CA GLY A 793 -15.74 7.14 -24.10
C GLY A 793 -16.67 7.33 -22.90
N GLY A 794 -17.83 7.94 -23.11
CA GLY A 794 -18.79 8.21 -22.05
C GLY A 794 -20.03 8.90 -22.58
N ASN A 795 -21.07 8.96 -21.74
CA ASN A 795 -22.30 9.65 -22.08
C ASN A 795 -22.28 11.06 -21.47
N LEU A 796 -22.33 12.07 -22.34
CA LEU A 796 -22.45 13.47 -21.94
C LEU A 796 -23.94 13.86 -21.90
N THR A 797 -24.51 13.96 -20.70
CA THR A 797 -25.83 14.56 -20.49
C THR A 797 -25.66 16.06 -20.32
N PHE A 798 -26.31 16.84 -21.17
CA PHE A 798 -26.12 18.28 -21.21
C PHE A 798 -27.47 18.99 -21.29
N ASN A 799 -27.77 19.84 -20.31
CA ASN A 799 -29.04 20.54 -20.22
C ASN A 799 -29.00 21.83 -21.04
N HIS A 800 -29.54 21.77 -22.27
CA HIS A 800 -29.56 22.90 -23.20
C HIS A 800 -30.33 24.11 -22.66
N SER A 801 -31.31 23.92 -21.77
CA SER A 801 -32.09 25.01 -21.18
C SER A 801 -31.39 25.69 -20.01
N ALA A 802 -30.41 25.03 -19.38
CA ALA A 802 -29.64 25.59 -18.27
C ALA A 802 -28.45 26.44 -18.74
N VAL A 803 -27.90 26.15 -19.93
CA VAL A 803 -26.76 26.91 -20.49
C VAL A 803 -27.22 28.24 -21.05
N ARG A 804 -26.51 29.30 -20.67
CA ARG A 804 -26.75 30.65 -21.18
C ARG A 804 -25.56 31.14 -22.00
N TRP A 805 -25.82 31.60 -23.21
CA TRP A 805 -24.81 32.25 -24.05
C TRP A 805 -24.94 33.76 -23.93
N PHE A 806 -23.85 34.42 -23.52
CA PHE A 806 -23.79 35.86 -23.31
C PHE A 806 -23.30 36.63 -24.53
N THR A 807 -23.34 36.00 -25.71
CA THR A 807 -23.10 36.68 -26.98
C THR A 807 -24.29 37.59 -27.32
N PRO A 808 -24.11 38.65 -28.12
CA PRO A 808 -25.20 39.55 -28.50
C PRO A 808 -26.37 38.87 -29.21
N ASP A 809 -26.13 37.74 -29.86
CA ASP A 809 -27.11 36.95 -30.60
C ASP A 809 -27.63 35.73 -29.81
N GLY A 810 -27.13 35.48 -28.59
CA GLY A 810 -27.52 34.35 -27.74
C GLY A 810 -27.16 32.97 -28.30
N LYS A 811 -26.29 32.90 -29.31
CA LYS A 811 -25.87 31.64 -29.95
C LYS A 811 -24.52 31.15 -29.44
N VAL A 812 -24.22 29.90 -29.74
CA VAL A 812 -22.92 29.28 -29.44
C VAL A 812 -21.80 30.07 -30.14
N PRO A 813 -20.75 30.53 -29.42
CA PRO A 813 -19.62 31.23 -30.02
C PRO A 813 -18.87 30.38 -31.04
N GLN A 814 -18.33 31.03 -32.07
CA GLN A 814 -17.42 30.39 -33.02
C GLN A 814 -16.01 30.26 -32.43
N ASP A 815 -15.27 29.25 -32.85
CA ASP A 815 -13.92 28.92 -32.35
C ASP A 815 -12.79 29.80 -32.91
N GLY A 816 -13.15 30.85 -33.67
CA GLY A 816 -12.21 31.77 -34.32
C GLY A 816 -11.63 31.27 -35.65
N ALA A 817 -12.19 30.19 -36.23
CA ALA A 817 -11.88 29.80 -37.60
C ALA A 817 -12.29 30.90 -38.61
N LEU A 818 -11.51 31.04 -39.68
CA LEU A 818 -11.91 31.86 -40.81
C LEU A 818 -13.10 31.18 -41.53
N PRO A 819 -14.13 31.93 -41.94
CA PRO A 819 -15.12 31.36 -42.85
C PRO A 819 -14.41 30.90 -44.13
N PRO A 820 -14.86 29.78 -44.74
CA PRO A 820 -14.29 29.34 -46.01
C PRO A 820 -14.41 30.48 -47.05
N PRO A 821 -13.44 30.64 -47.97
CA PRO A 821 -13.51 31.69 -48.99
C PRO A 821 -14.79 31.51 -49.81
N SER A 822 -15.64 32.52 -49.84
CA SER A 822 -16.90 32.51 -50.59
C SER A 822 -16.58 32.43 -52.09
N CYS A 823 -16.89 31.28 -52.71
CA CYS A 823 -16.72 31.09 -54.14
C CYS A 823 -17.77 31.92 -54.90
N ALA A 824 -17.34 32.89 -55.72
CA ALA A 824 -18.24 33.73 -56.51
C ALA A 824 -19.06 32.93 -57.58
N VAL A 825 -18.62 31.71 -57.89
CA VAL A 825 -19.24 30.76 -58.84
C VAL A 825 -19.60 29.44 -58.14
N SER A 826 -20.18 29.52 -56.94
CA SER A 826 -20.61 28.33 -56.18
C SER A 826 -21.55 27.44 -56.99
N THR A 827 -22.50 28.02 -57.73
CA THR A 827 -23.42 27.28 -58.59
C THR A 827 -22.73 26.50 -59.70
N LEU A 828 -21.63 27.01 -60.27
CA LEU A 828 -20.88 26.30 -61.30
C LEU A 828 -20.01 25.19 -60.70
N ALA A 829 -19.43 25.44 -59.53
CA ALA A 829 -18.67 24.44 -58.76
C ALA A 829 -19.55 23.25 -58.35
N ASP A 830 -20.79 23.52 -57.91
CA ASP A 830 -21.76 22.50 -57.49
C ASP A 830 -22.28 21.67 -58.68
N VAL A 831 -22.47 22.28 -59.86
CA VAL A 831 -22.93 21.58 -61.07
C VAL A 831 -21.89 20.60 -61.62
N PHE A 832 -20.60 20.93 -61.49
CA PHE A 832 -19.51 20.09 -61.98
C PHE A 832 -18.83 19.25 -60.88
N ASP A 833 -19.26 19.38 -59.62
CA ASP A 833 -18.68 18.73 -58.44
C ASP A 833 -17.14 18.90 -58.36
N VAL A 834 -16.67 20.15 -58.50
CA VAL A 834 -15.23 20.47 -58.55
C VAL A 834 -14.87 21.64 -57.63
N GLU A 835 -13.60 21.70 -57.23
CA GLU A 835 -13.06 22.81 -56.46
C GLU A 835 -13.25 24.16 -57.18
N CYS A 836 -13.43 25.25 -56.41
CA CYS A 836 -13.74 26.59 -56.94
C CYS A 836 -12.69 27.09 -57.96
N GLN A 837 -11.41 26.75 -57.78
CA GLN A 837 -10.36 27.10 -58.76
C GLN A 837 -10.59 26.40 -60.11
N THR A 838 -10.96 25.13 -60.08
CA THR A 838 -11.29 24.33 -61.27
C THR A 838 -12.55 24.84 -61.95
N ALA A 839 -13.58 25.24 -61.18
CA ALA A 839 -14.79 25.85 -61.71
C ALA A 839 -14.52 27.17 -62.46
N ILE A 840 -13.62 28.01 -61.94
CA ILE A 840 -13.20 29.26 -62.60
C ILE A 840 -12.46 28.96 -63.93
N ILE A 841 -11.61 27.93 -63.96
CA ILE A 841 -10.91 27.51 -65.18
C ILE A 841 -11.92 27.03 -66.24
N ILE A 842 -12.88 26.21 -65.84
CA ILE A 842 -13.95 25.70 -66.74
C ILE A 842 -14.75 26.86 -67.33
N LEU A 843 -15.13 27.86 -66.52
CA LEU A 843 -15.84 29.05 -66.99
C LEU A 843 -15.04 29.80 -68.06
N ASN A 844 -13.75 30.02 -67.83
CA ASN A 844 -12.88 30.72 -68.77
C ASN A 844 -12.73 29.95 -70.10
N VAL A 845 -12.65 28.62 -70.07
CA VAL A 845 -12.59 27.79 -71.27
C VAL A 845 -13.90 27.86 -72.07
N ILE A 846 -15.05 27.82 -71.40
CA ILE A 846 -16.37 27.96 -72.04
C ILE A 846 -16.50 29.34 -72.71
N VAL A 847 -16.10 30.41 -72.01
CA VAL A 847 -16.14 31.77 -72.55
C VAL A 847 -15.20 31.90 -73.76
N ALA A 848 -13.97 31.38 -73.68
CA ALA A 848 -13.03 31.39 -74.80
C ALA A 848 -13.54 30.59 -76.00
N GLY A 849 -14.15 29.42 -75.77
CA GLY A 849 -14.75 28.59 -76.81
C GLY A 849 -15.92 29.29 -77.51
N MET A 850 -16.82 29.91 -76.75
CA MET A 850 -17.94 30.69 -77.29
C MET A 850 -17.44 31.88 -78.13
N LEU A 851 -16.41 32.59 -77.66
CA LEU A 851 -15.81 33.71 -78.38
C LEU A 851 -15.21 33.25 -79.71
N LEU A 852 -14.52 32.12 -79.71
CA LEU A 852 -13.93 31.52 -80.91
C LEU A 852 -15.01 31.06 -81.91
N ILE A 853 -16.10 30.45 -81.43
CA ILE A 853 -17.26 30.08 -82.28
C ILE A 853 -17.90 31.33 -82.89
N THR A 854 -18.08 32.41 -82.13
CA THR A 854 -18.62 33.66 -82.68
C THR A 854 -17.69 34.29 -83.73
N VAL A 855 -16.37 34.29 -83.50
CA VAL A 855 -15.41 34.80 -84.49
C VAL A 855 -15.43 33.95 -85.76
N VAL A 856 -15.42 32.63 -85.64
CA VAL A 856 -15.53 31.71 -86.79
C VAL A 856 -16.85 31.91 -87.53
N GLY A 857 -17.97 32.07 -86.80
CA GLY A 857 -19.28 32.34 -87.36
C GLY A 857 -19.35 33.68 -88.12
N VAL A 858 -18.77 34.74 -87.56
CA VAL A 858 -18.66 36.05 -88.23
C VAL A 858 -17.79 35.97 -89.47
N CYS A 859 -16.63 35.30 -89.40
CA CYS A 859 -15.76 35.08 -90.56
C CYS A 859 -16.47 34.28 -91.66
N TYR A 860 -17.22 33.23 -91.29
CA TYR A 860 -18.00 32.43 -92.25
C TYR A 860 -19.13 33.24 -92.88
N TYR A 861 -19.83 34.06 -92.09
CA TYR A 861 -20.86 34.98 -92.57
C TYR A 861 -20.29 36.05 -93.51
N MET A 862 -19.13 36.63 -93.18
CA MET A 862 -18.43 37.59 -94.03
C MET A 862 -17.99 36.94 -95.34
N LYS A 863 -17.45 35.72 -95.31
CA LYS A 863 -17.05 34.96 -96.50
C LYS A 863 -18.24 34.70 -97.43
N THR A 864 -19.33 34.14 -96.90
CA THR A 864 -20.54 33.87 -97.71
C THR A 864 -21.17 35.13 -98.29
N LYS A 865 -21.11 36.26 -97.58
CA LYS A 865 -21.56 37.57 -98.10
C LYS A 865 -20.63 38.11 -99.20
N TYR A 866 -19.32 37.92 -99.05
CA TYR A 866 -18.32 38.31 -100.05
C TYR A 866 -18.47 37.48 -101.32
N ASP A 867 -18.59 36.16 -101.22
CA ASP A 867 -18.76 35.25 -102.36
C ASP A 867 -20.04 35.58 -103.16
N LYS A 868 -21.16 35.87 -102.47
CA LYS A 868 -22.39 36.35 -103.12
C LYS A 868 -22.23 37.71 -103.82
N LYS A 869 -21.38 38.59 -103.29
CA LYS A 869 -21.09 39.89 -103.90
C LYS A 869 -20.21 39.73 -105.14
N VAL A 870 -19.20 38.85 -105.09
CA VAL A 870 -18.33 38.52 -106.22
C VAL A 870 -19.12 37.88 -107.36
N GLU A 871 -20.06 36.98 -107.08
CA GLU A 871 -20.94 36.42 -108.12
C GLU A 871 -21.81 37.49 -108.79
N LYS A 872 -22.41 38.41 -108.01
CA LYS A 872 -23.16 39.54 -108.59
C LYS A 872 -22.27 40.42 -109.48
N THR A 873 -21.04 40.72 -109.05
CA THR A 873 -20.09 41.48 -109.85
C THR A 873 -19.67 40.74 -111.12
N LYS A 874 -19.46 39.42 -111.07
CA LYS A 874 -19.20 38.58 -112.26
C LYS A 874 -20.37 38.61 -113.26
N SER A 875 -21.61 38.58 -112.76
CA SER A 875 -22.81 38.66 -113.62
C SER A 875 -22.97 40.05 -114.27
N TYR A 876 -22.64 41.12 -113.55
CA TYR A 876 -22.67 42.49 -114.06
C TYR A 876 -21.59 42.74 -115.12
N ILE A 877 -20.37 42.24 -114.92
CA ILE A 877 -19.27 42.47 -115.86
C ILE A 877 -19.40 41.61 -117.13
N ARG A 878 -20.01 40.42 -117.04
CA ARG A 878 -20.45 39.66 -118.24
C ARG A 878 -21.52 40.39 -119.03
N SER A 879 -22.41 41.14 -118.39
CA SER A 879 -23.44 41.95 -119.09
C SER A 879 -22.88 43.19 -119.80
N LEU A 880 -21.63 43.58 -119.48
CA LEU A 880 -20.91 44.70 -120.10
C LEU A 880 -19.94 44.25 -121.22
N GLY A 881 -19.95 42.97 -121.62
CA GLY A 881 -19.21 42.48 -122.77
C GLY A 881 -17.68 42.39 -122.60
N LEU A 882 -17.16 42.48 -121.37
CA LEU A 882 -15.72 42.39 -121.09
C LEU A 882 -15.34 40.97 -120.63
N PRO A 883 -14.32 40.31 -121.22
CA PRO A 883 -13.82 39.04 -120.72
C PRO A 883 -13.16 39.22 -119.35
N PHE A 884 -13.68 38.51 -118.36
CA PHE A 884 -13.14 38.50 -117.00
C PHE A 884 -12.06 37.43 -116.89
N ASP A 885 -10.90 37.71 -117.47
CA ASP A 885 -9.71 36.89 -117.26
C ASP A 885 -8.63 37.75 -116.58
N MET A 886 -8.29 37.40 -115.35
CA MET A 886 -7.50 38.22 -114.42
C MET A 886 -5.99 38.03 -114.63
N HIS A 887 -5.57 37.96 -115.90
CA HIS A 887 -4.17 37.89 -116.33
C HIS A 887 -3.95 38.81 -117.52
N SER A 888 -3.80 40.11 -117.24
CA SER A 888 -3.29 41.10 -118.20
C SER A 888 -1.90 41.53 -117.72
N ASP A 889 -0.87 40.83 -118.19
CA ASP A 889 0.53 41.26 -118.07
C ASP A 889 0.73 42.60 -118.80
N LEU A 890 1.10 43.63 -118.04
CA LEU A 890 1.44 44.97 -118.52
C LEU A 890 2.80 45.02 -119.25
N ASP A 891 3.55 43.92 -119.28
CA ASP A 891 4.89 43.79 -119.91
C ASP A 891 4.90 44.07 -121.42
N LYS A 892 3.77 44.00 -122.12
CA LYS A 892 3.73 44.21 -123.58
C LYS A 892 3.93 45.66 -124.04
N TRP A 893 3.95 46.63 -123.12
CA TRP A 893 4.07 48.06 -123.44
C TRP A 893 5.30 48.72 -122.83
N GLU A 894 6.17 47.97 -122.17
CA GLU A 894 7.46 48.46 -121.71
C GLU A 894 8.48 48.48 -122.85
N ILE A 895 9.17 49.61 -123.02
CA ILE A 895 10.17 49.81 -124.06
C ILE A 895 11.49 50.15 -123.38
N HIS A 896 12.58 49.48 -123.80
CA HIS A 896 13.90 49.74 -123.25
C HIS A 896 14.33 51.19 -123.48
N ARG A 897 14.94 51.82 -122.48
CA ARG A 897 15.35 53.23 -122.51
C ARG A 897 16.25 53.59 -123.71
N GLU A 898 17.05 52.64 -124.18
CA GLU A 898 17.94 52.81 -125.34
C GLU A 898 17.18 53.01 -126.66
N CYS A 899 15.93 52.53 -126.73
CA CYS A 899 15.05 52.69 -127.88
C CYS A 899 14.27 54.00 -127.86
N VAL A 900 14.65 54.96 -126.99
CA VAL A 900 14.02 56.28 -126.86
C VAL A 900 15.10 57.37 -126.93
N CYS A 901 15.11 58.13 -128.00
CA CYS A 901 15.99 59.29 -128.18
C CYS A 901 15.24 60.58 -127.84
N ILE A 902 15.76 61.34 -126.89
CA ILE A 902 15.20 62.63 -126.49
C ILE A 902 15.93 63.76 -127.22
N ASN A 903 15.22 64.51 -128.06
CA ASN A 903 15.84 65.53 -128.93
C ASN A 903 15.77 66.94 -128.32
N ARG A 904 14.62 67.33 -127.76
CA ARG A 904 14.40 68.70 -127.24
C ARG A 904 13.42 68.76 -126.07
N LYS A 905 13.58 69.73 -125.17
CA LYS A 905 12.58 70.00 -124.12
C LYS A 905 11.39 70.75 -124.72
N LEU A 906 10.18 70.20 -124.57
CA LEU A 906 8.93 70.82 -125.06
C LEU A 906 8.26 71.70 -124.00
N GLY A 907 8.39 71.35 -122.72
CA GLY A 907 7.85 72.13 -121.61
C GLY A 907 8.00 71.43 -120.27
N GLU A 908 7.95 72.17 -119.16
CA GLU A 908 8.00 71.62 -117.81
C GLU A 908 6.72 71.99 -117.05
N GLY A 909 6.05 70.98 -116.50
CA GLY A 909 4.84 71.15 -115.69
C GLY A 909 5.02 70.59 -114.28
N ALA A 910 3.97 70.71 -113.45
CA ALA A 910 4.00 70.32 -112.04
C ALA A 910 4.40 68.86 -111.78
N PHE A 911 4.24 67.97 -112.77
CA PHE A 911 4.50 66.53 -112.66
C PHE A 911 5.69 66.04 -113.50
N GLY A 912 6.62 66.94 -113.85
CA GLY A 912 7.85 66.60 -114.57
C GLY A 912 8.02 67.31 -115.90
N THR A 913 9.10 66.98 -116.59
CA THR A 913 9.49 67.63 -117.85
C THR A 913 9.08 66.78 -119.03
N VAL A 914 8.40 67.39 -120.01
CA VAL A 914 8.05 66.74 -121.27
C VAL A 914 9.10 67.10 -122.29
N TYR A 915 9.73 66.08 -122.85
CA TYR A 915 10.65 66.20 -123.96
C TYR A 915 9.99 65.70 -125.24
N GLY A 916 10.34 66.30 -126.37
CA GLY A 916 10.06 65.77 -127.69
C GLY A 916 11.23 64.90 -128.12
N GLY A 917 10.93 63.70 -128.58
CA GLY A 917 11.90 62.71 -129.00
C GLY A 917 11.34 61.78 -130.06
N GLU A 918 12.09 60.73 -130.37
CA GLU A 918 11.66 59.63 -131.22
C GLU A 918 11.86 58.33 -130.43
N ALA A 919 10.94 57.39 -130.57
CA ALA A 919 11.05 56.07 -129.97
C ALA A 919 10.79 55.00 -131.02
N ASP A 920 11.59 53.93 -130.99
CA ASP A 920 11.41 52.79 -131.87
C ASP A 920 10.30 51.87 -131.31
N LEU A 921 9.12 51.95 -131.93
CA LEU A 921 7.95 51.18 -131.52
C LEU A 921 7.90 49.86 -132.30
N PRO A 922 7.80 48.69 -131.63
CA PRO A 922 7.83 47.39 -132.31
C PRO A 922 6.71 47.30 -133.35
N GLY A 923 7.10 47.19 -134.62
CA GLY A 923 6.21 47.10 -135.79
C GLY A 923 5.89 48.42 -136.51
N LYS A 924 6.30 49.58 -135.98
CA LYS A 924 6.10 50.90 -136.62
C LYS A 924 7.38 51.69 -136.90
N GLY A 925 8.52 51.25 -136.36
CA GLY A 925 9.81 51.95 -136.51
C GLY A 925 9.91 53.22 -135.67
N TRP A 926 10.97 54.00 -135.88
CA TRP A 926 11.21 55.27 -135.18
C TRP A 926 10.06 56.25 -135.41
N THR A 927 9.32 56.52 -134.34
CA THR A 927 8.13 57.38 -134.33
C THR A 927 8.33 58.56 -133.40
N ALA A 928 7.96 59.76 -133.83
CA ALA A 928 8.00 60.94 -132.98
C ALA A 928 7.07 60.77 -131.76
N VAL A 929 7.63 60.91 -130.56
CA VAL A 929 6.93 60.76 -129.29
C VAL A 929 7.20 61.94 -128.36
N ALA A 930 6.26 62.19 -127.45
CA ALA A 930 6.48 63.06 -126.30
C ALA A 930 6.84 62.20 -125.09
N VAL A 931 8.07 62.33 -124.60
CA VAL A 931 8.59 61.58 -123.45
C VAL A 931 8.46 62.44 -122.21
N LYS A 932 7.58 62.03 -121.28
CA LYS A 932 7.43 62.71 -119.99
C LYS A 932 8.30 62.01 -118.95
N THR A 933 9.29 62.71 -118.43
CA THR A 933 10.07 62.22 -117.30
C THR A 933 9.34 62.58 -116.00
N LEU A 934 9.10 61.59 -115.15
CA LEU A 934 8.63 61.84 -113.79
C LEU A 934 9.78 62.48 -112.99
N LYS A 935 9.50 63.54 -112.23
CA LYS A 935 10.47 64.09 -111.27
C LYS A 935 10.79 62.98 -110.27
N VAL A 936 12.06 62.58 -110.20
CA VAL A 936 12.57 61.74 -109.09
C VAL A 936 12.63 62.59 -107.83
#